data_AF-A0A4S4KPY1-F1
#
_entry.id   AF-A0A4S4KPY1-F1
#
_cell.length_a   1.000
_cell.length_b   1.000
_cell.length_c   1.000
_cell.angle_alpha   90.00
_cell.angle_beta   90.00
_cell.angle_gamma   90.00
#
_symmetry.space_group_name_H-M   'P 1'
#
loop_
_entity.id
_entity.type
_entity.pdbx_description
1 polymer ?
#
loop_
_entity_poly.entity_id
_entity_poly.type
_entity_poly.pdbx_seq_one_letter_code
_entity_poly.pdbx_strand_id
1 'polypeptide(L)'
;MLITLGVIINTSLSMSFADIIEPSEDGPNIYLFIVTISRVLVYQASGKGSGGTPSAVDEVGCGLWCATMDWHARDMVVARDEAIYICGTEGRGACYAYEGHKSSVHTHLNYLVIISPPFTPSPSAASATVRNLFVKSADAANADVSKVVVFDLENKFVAYSGTFKEGIRDVFSAGGQIYLISNDGELTCLKEKPTSAKLDLLYRKSLYLLALNLAKTQRLDEANVADIHRQYGDHLYSKGDYDGSMQQFVQTIGHVQPSYVIRKFLDAQRIHNLVTYLQELHNLGLANSDHTTLLLNTYTKLKDVSRLDSFIRTESRRSSADGETDELPFDLETAIRVCRQAGYFEHASYLAKKYDRHEEYLQIQIEDAGNYKDALTEPFMHFLEIVALRRWGQSVSDANGNPSILESPSDVQAEEQDQAAVWNTLLELYLSPSKDSSDLTGKAMRLLKSSNLPYDPTHALILCSTRAFTPGLVLLWEKRGMYEDVLRFWMDKEKEDPSSGASQEVIRCLERYGSAHVHLYPLVLRFLTSSSELLSKHTGDVGRILEHINEEKIMPPLSVVQVLSRNGIASVGLMKQWLTNRIKETRQEVDTDQKLINSYRAETESKLRLVEELSDPDHPRVFHVTQCSACGAITNVVLESMRRNVQTAFVLMASSEKFVETMNG
;
A
#
# COMPACT_ATOMS: atom_id res chain seq x y z
N MET A 1 55.25 19.57 67.74
CA MET A 1 54.96 19.20 66.34
C MET A 1 54.33 17.82 66.38
N LEU A 2 53.03 17.75 66.71
CA LEU A 2 52.30 16.48 66.89
C LEU A 2 52.04 15.88 65.51
N ILE A 3 53.01 15.11 65.02
CA ILE A 3 52.81 14.12 63.98
C ILE A 3 52.14 12.94 64.68
N THR A 4 50.82 12.85 64.60
CA THR A 4 50.09 11.67 65.08
C THR A 4 49.89 10.74 63.89
N LEU A 5 50.87 9.85 63.69
CA LEU A 5 50.80 8.69 62.80
C LEU A 5 50.07 7.57 63.55
N GLY A 6 48.89 7.19 63.09
CA GLY A 6 48.09 6.11 63.68
C GLY A 6 47.43 5.28 62.59
N VAL A 7 47.91 4.05 62.41
CA VAL A 7 47.28 3.02 61.58
C VAL A 7 46.39 2.21 62.50
N ILE A 8 45.07 2.27 62.33
CA ILE A 8 44.14 1.35 62.98
C ILE A 8 43.53 0.44 61.92
N ILE A 9 43.98 -0.81 61.92
CA ILE A 9 43.24 -1.93 61.34
C ILE A 9 42.06 -2.18 62.27
N ASN A 10 40.87 -1.84 61.76
CA ASN A 10 39.56 -2.36 62.14
C ASN A 10 39.44 -2.90 63.58
N THR A 11 39.11 -2.04 64.53
CA THR A 11 38.24 -2.37 65.68
C THR A 11 37.91 -1.08 66.42
N SER A 12 36.63 -0.90 66.72
CA SER A 12 36.02 0.14 67.54
C SER A 12 36.93 0.73 68.63
N LEU A 13 37.45 1.94 68.44
CA LEU A 13 37.65 3.00 69.45
C LEU A 13 38.38 4.20 68.83
N SER A 14 37.79 5.36 69.07
CA SER A 14 38.13 6.72 68.64
C SER A 14 39.62 7.14 68.69
N MET A 15 40.03 7.93 67.67
CA MET A 15 41.11 8.95 67.59
C MET A 15 42.36 8.62 66.76
N SER A 16 42.28 8.83 65.43
CA SER A 16 43.20 9.60 64.55
C SER A 16 42.94 9.23 63.08
N PHE A 17 42.47 10.18 62.24
CA PHE A 17 42.00 9.89 60.87
C PHE A 17 43.13 9.91 59.86
N ALA A 18 43.63 8.72 59.53
CA ALA A 18 44.41 8.42 58.35
C ALA A 18 43.66 7.31 57.61
N ASP A 19 42.77 7.68 56.69
CA ASP A 19 41.98 6.70 55.96
C ASP A 19 42.73 6.28 54.68
N ILE A 20 42.88 4.97 54.48
CA ILE A 20 43.64 4.36 53.39
C ILE A 20 42.66 3.91 52.30
N ILE A 21 42.90 4.34 51.06
CA ILE A 21 42.13 3.85 49.90
C ILE A 21 42.78 2.59 49.34
N GLU A 22 42.11 1.45 49.47
CA GLU A 22 42.54 0.18 48.87
C GLU A 22 42.36 0.18 47.33
N PRO A 23 43.23 -0.51 46.58
CA PRO A 23 43.20 -0.48 45.11
C PRO A 23 41.90 -1.09 44.55
N SER A 24 41.26 -0.39 43.60
CA SER A 24 40.16 -0.90 42.77
C SER A 24 40.57 -0.99 41.30
N GLU A 25 39.76 -1.67 40.49
CA GLU A 25 40.01 -1.88 39.05
C GLU A 25 40.24 -0.58 38.25
N ASP A 26 39.72 0.56 38.71
CA ASP A 26 39.83 1.88 38.05
C ASP A 26 41.10 2.67 38.40
N GLY A 27 41.91 2.22 39.37
CA GLY A 27 43.12 2.92 39.80
C GLY A 27 44.08 2.04 40.60
N PRO A 28 45.24 1.65 40.04
CA PRO A 28 46.14 0.67 40.68
C PRO A 28 46.94 1.23 41.88
N ASN A 29 46.77 2.51 42.21
CA ASN A 29 47.58 3.22 43.20
C ASN A 29 46.78 3.46 44.50
N ILE A 30 47.44 3.23 45.62
CA ILE A 30 46.93 3.51 46.97
C ILE A 30 47.23 4.97 47.28
N TYR A 31 46.21 5.72 47.73
CA TYR A 31 46.35 7.10 48.19
C TYR A 31 45.98 7.21 49.66
N LEU A 32 46.72 8.06 50.38
CA LEU A 32 46.52 8.39 51.77
C LEU A 32 46.14 9.87 51.87
N PHE A 33 44.97 10.14 52.45
CA PHE A 33 44.54 11.50 52.77
C PHE A 33 45.04 11.88 54.18
N ILE A 34 45.67 13.04 54.30
CA ILE A 34 46.17 13.58 55.55
C ILE A 34 45.45 14.91 55.79
N VAL A 35 44.47 14.90 56.69
CA VAL A 35 43.73 16.10 57.08
C VAL A 35 44.26 16.63 58.40
N THR A 36 44.71 17.88 58.37
CA THR A 36 45.17 18.61 59.56
C THR A 36 44.25 19.79 59.85
N ILE A 37 44.45 20.47 60.98
CA ILE A 37 43.71 21.70 61.29
C ILE A 37 44.03 22.86 60.34
N SER A 38 45.16 22.79 59.62
CA SER A 38 45.62 23.86 58.74
C SER A 38 45.57 23.50 57.26
N ARG A 39 45.71 22.22 56.86
CA ARG A 39 45.80 21.78 55.45
C ARG A 39 45.22 20.38 55.22
N VAL A 40 44.82 20.11 53.98
CA VAL A 40 44.48 18.76 53.48
C VAL A 40 45.54 18.35 52.46
N LEU A 41 46.18 17.21 52.68
CA LEU A 41 47.24 16.68 51.83
C LEU A 41 46.87 15.29 51.30
N VAL A 42 47.38 14.93 50.13
CA VAL A 42 47.30 13.59 49.56
C VAL A 42 48.70 13.05 49.37
N TYR A 43 48.90 11.81 49.79
CA TYR A 43 50.15 11.07 49.62
C TYR A 43 49.89 9.79 48.82
N GLN A 44 50.59 9.63 47.69
CA GLN A 44 50.53 8.39 46.93
C GLN A 44 51.42 7.33 47.60
N ALA A 45 50.80 6.30 48.17
CA ALA A 45 51.49 5.23 48.88
C ALA A 45 51.97 4.10 47.96
N SER A 46 51.35 3.92 46.77
CA SER A 46 51.72 2.86 45.81
C SER A 46 51.83 3.37 44.37
N GLY A 47 52.65 2.70 43.54
CA GLY A 47 52.88 3.03 42.12
C GLY A 47 54.13 3.85 41.81
N LYS A 48 54.25 4.36 40.57
CA LYS A 48 55.42 5.12 40.06
C LYS A 48 55.66 6.50 40.70
N GLY A 49 54.90 6.89 41.72
CA GLY A 49 55.05 8.11 42.51
C GLY A 49 55.19 7.88 44.02
N SER A 50 55.30 6.62 44.46
CA SER A 50 55.44 6.27 45.88
C SER A 50 56.77 6.78 46.44
N GLY A 51 56.73 7.47 47.59
CA GLY A 51 57.89 8.09 48.25
C GLY A 51 58.10 9.59 47.96
N GLY A 52 57.23 10.22 47.17
CA GLY A 52 57.24 11.67 46.93
C GLY A 52 56.75 12.50 48.13
N THR A 53 56.88 13.82 48.07
CA THR A 53 56.28 14.70 49.09
C THR A 53 54.75 14.75 48.93
N PRO A 54 53.96 14.76 50.03
CA PRO A 54 52.51 14.91 49.94
C PRO A 54 52.10 16.17 49.17
N SER A 55 51.16 16.04 48.23
CA SER A 55 50.57 17.16 47.50
C SER A 55 49.51 17.84 48.35
N ALA A 56 49.46 19.17 48.36
CA ALA A 56 48.39 19.90 49.03
C ALA A 56 47.14 19.93 48.15
N VAL A 57 46.05 19.36 48.65
CA VAL A 57 44.73 19.39 48.00
C VAL A 57 43.94 20.63 48.40
N ASP A 58 44.06 21.03 49.67
CA ASP A 58 43.50 22.28 50.18
C ASP A 58 44.47 22.93 51.18
N GLU A 59 44.63 24.24 51.07
CA GLU A 59 45.49 25.04 51.97
C GLU A 59 44.81 25.35 53.30
N VAL A 60 43.54 24.96 53.47
CA VAL A 60 42.77 25.11 54.70
C VAL A 60 42.37 23.73 55.25
N GLY A 61 42.49 23.54 56.56
CA GLY A 61 42.16 22.29 57.25
C GLY A 61 40.72 22.22 57.74
N CYS A 62 40.46 21.41 58.76
CA CYS A 62 39.17 21.41 59.47
C CYS A 62 39.34 21.16 60.98
N GLY A 63 38.26 21.35 61.72
CA GLY A 63 38.19 20.96 63.12
C GLY A 63 38.40 19.47 63.32
N LEU A 64 38.73 19.08 64.55
CA LEU A 64 38.81 17.67 64.94
C LEU A 64 37.45 17.00 64.66
N TRP A 65 37.47 15.75 64.21
CA TRP A 65 36.27 14.95 63.91
C TRP A 65 35.39 15.46 62.77
N CYS A 66 35.79 16.52 62.07
CA CYS A 66 35.03 17.11 60.98
C CYS A 66 35.52 16.63 59.59
N ALA A 67 36.21 15.49 59.56
CA ALA A 67 36.75 14.89 58.36
C ALA A 67 36.41 13.40 58.35
N THR A 68 35.87 12.89 57.24
CA THR A 68 35.55 11.46 57.07
C THR A 68 35.68 11.07 55.59
N MET A 69 36.05 9.83 55.30
CA MET A 69 36.02 9.32 53.93
C MET A 69 34.61 8.91 53.50
N ASP A 70 34.28 9.20 52.24
CA ASP A 70 33.15 8.57 51.55
C ASP A 70 33.57 7.19 51.05
N TRP A 71 32.91 6.13 51.54
CA TRP A 71 33.22 4.74 51.19
C TRP A 71 32.84 4.41 49.74
N HIS A 72 31.92 5.16 49.11
CA HIS A 72 31.50 4.91 47.73
C HIS A 72 32.30 5.73 46.73
N ALA A 73 32.34 7.06 46.90
CA ALA A 73 33.06 7.96 45.99
C ALA A 73 34.59 7.90 46.18
N ARG A 74 35.06 7.35 47.31
CA ARG A 74 36.48 7.31 47.70
C ARG A 74 37.14 8.68 47.80
N ASP A 75 36.33 9.72 47.99
CA ASP A 75 36.77 11.08 48.22
C ASP A 75 36.75 11.41 49.72
N MET A 76 37.63 12.32 50.14
CA MET A 76 37.69 12.81 51.51
C MET A 76 36.67 13.93 51.71
N VAL A 77 35.73 13.76 52.64
CA VAL A 77 34.76 14.79 53.01
C VAL A 77 35.30 15.60 54.18
N VAL A 78 35.50 16.89 53.95
CA VAL A 78 36.03 17.86 54.91
C VAL A 78 34.96 18.90 55.22
N ALA A 79 34.44 18.89 56.44
CA ALA A 79 33.39 19.79 56.85
C ALA A 79 33.96 20.95 57.67
N ARG A 80 33.58 22.18 57.29
CA ARG A 80 33.92 23.41 57.98
C ARG A 80 32.66 24.16 58.38
N ASP A 81 32.80 25.21 59.16
CA ASP A 81 31.65 25.97 59.67
C ASP A 81 30.84 26.61 58.52
N GLU A 82 31.47 26.98 57.41
CA GLU A 82 30.84 27.58 56.25
C GLU A 82 30.28 26.56 55.24
N ALA A 83 30.96 25.44 55.04
CA ALA A 83 30.66 24.51 53.95
C ALA A 83 31.28 23.12 54.14
N ILE A 84 30.81 22.17 53.33
CA ILE A 84 31.33 20.82 53.20
C ILE A 84 32.10 20.74 51.89
N TYR A 85 33.34 20.23 51.94
CA TYR A 85 34.24 20.12 50.80
C TYR A 85 34.53 18.65 50.52
N ILE A 86 34.35 18.23 49.26
CA ILE A 86 34.78 16.93 48.78
C ILE A 86 36.17 17.10 48.18
N CYS A 87 37.15 16.34 48.66
CA CYS A 87 38.55 16.39 48.26
C CYS A 87 38.93 15.07 47.60
N GLY A 88 39.27 15.10 46.31
CA GLY A 88 39.72 13.93 45.56
C GLY A 88 41.25 13.85 45.48
N THR A 89 41.76 12.84 44.78
CA THR A 89 43.21 12.60 44.63
C THR A 89 43.91 13.67 43.79
N GLU A 90 43.20 14.26 42.83
CA GLU A 90 43.71 15.27 41.89
C GLU A 90 43.48 16.71 42.36
N GLY A 91 42.76 16.92 43.47
CA GLY A 91 42.45 18.25 43.98
C GLY A 91 41.07 18.38 44.62
N ARG A 92 40.69 19.63 44.90
CA ARG A 92 39.40 19.97 45.51
C ARG A 92 38.26 19.74 44.53
N GLY A 93 37.31 18.91 44.92
CA GLY A 93 36.09 18.59 44.18
C GLY A 93 34.92 19.50 44.58
N ALA A 94 33.73 18.91 44.68
CA ALA A 94 32.49 19.64 44.94
C ALA A 94 32.47 20.32 46.33
N CYS A 95 31.78 21.46 46.40
CA CYS A 95 31.54 22.20 47.64
C CYS A 95 30.03 22.38 47.87
N TYR A 96 29.58 22.08 49.10
CA TYR A 96 28.21 22.29 49.54
C TYR A 96 28.16 23.34 50.65
N ALA A 97 27.51 24.48 50.38
CA ALA A 97 27.29 25.50 51.39
C ALA A 97 26.36 24.96 52.48
N TYR A 98 26.87 24.83 53.70
CA TYR A 98 26.10 24.42 54.87
C TYR A 98 26.68 25.11 56.10
N GLU A 99 26.09 26.26 56.43
CA GLU A 99 26.56 27.13 57.49
C GLU A 99 26.13 26.63 58.87
N GLY A 100 27.09 26.62 59.80
CA GLY A 100 26.88 26.29 61.20
C GLY A 100 28.05 25.51 61.78
N HIS A 101 28.31 25.73 63.07
CA HIS A 101 29.35 25.02 63.82
C HIS A 101 29.15 23.51 63.78
N LYS A 102 30.23 22.77 63.52
CA LYS A 102 30.21 21.31 63.41
C LYS A 102 31.14 20.70 64.46
N SER A 103 30.64 19.73 65.23
CA SER A 103 31.42 19.01 66.24
C SER A 103 32.02 17.72 65.69
N SER A 104 31.26 17.00 64.88
CA SER A 104 31.73 15.79 64.19
C SER A 104 30.91 15.49 62.94
N VAL A 105 31.52 14.71 62.04
CA VAL A 105 30.91 14.26 60.79
C VAL A 105 31.21 12.78 60.58
N HIS A 106 30.19 12.04 60.13
CA HIS A 106 30.27 10.60 59.88
C HIS A 106 29.62 10.29 58.53
N THR A 107 30.13 9.29 57.81
CA THR A 107 29.51 8.78 56.57
C THR A 107 28.73 7.50 56.85
N HIS A 108 27.52 7.41 56.28
CA HIS A 108 26.67 6.22 56.30
C HIS A 108 26.04 6.05 54.93
N LEU A 109 26.45 5.02 54.20
CA LEU A 109 26.02 4.86 52.82
C LEU A 109 26.20 6.19 52.04
N ASN A 110 25.23 6.61 51.22
CA ASN A 110 25.33 7.88 50.48
C ASN A 110 25.00 9.12 51.34
N TYR A 111 24.85 8.94 52.66
CA TYR A 111 24.50 10.00 53.58
C TYR A 111 25.70 10.49 54.41
N LEU A 112 25.75 11.80 54.61
CA LEU A 112 26.65 12.48 55.53
C LEU A 112 25.88 12.89 56.78
N VAL A 113 26.30 12.39 57.94
CA VAL A 113 25.75 12.75 59.24
C VAL A 113 26.59 13.86 59.84
N ILE A 114 25.98 15.00 60.10
CA ILE A 114 26.62 16.19 60.68
C ILE A 114 26.02 16.42 62.07
N ILE A 115 26.91 16.56 63.05
CA ILE A 115 26.55 16.87 64.43
C ILE A 115 27.02 18.29 64.71
N SER A 116 26.13 19.07 65.31
CA SER A 116 26.47 20.39 65.84
C SER A 116 26.90 20.29 67.30
N PRO A 117 27.83 21.17 67.75
CA PRO A 117 28.21 21.22 69.15
C PRO A 117 26.98 21.52 70.03
N PRO A 118 26.97 21.09 71.29
CA PRO A 118 25.86 21.39 72.19
C PRO A 118 25.68 22.92 72.31
N PHE A 119 24.44 23.37 72.12
CA PHE A 119 24.09 24.79 72.27
C PHE A 119 22.76 24.94 73.00
N THR A 120 22.58 26.05 73.70
CA THR A 120 21.30 26.42 74.31
C THR A 120 20.32 26.84 73.21
N PRO A 121 19.15 26.19 73.08
CA PRO A 121 18.21 26.50 72.02
C PRO A 121 17.67 27.94 72.16
N SER A 122 17.70 28.69 71.06
CA SER A 122 17.26 30.10 71.03
C SER A 122 16.00 30.29 70.18
N PRO A 123 15.08 31.20 70.55
CA PRO A 123 13.95 31.59 69.70
C PRO A 123 14.38 32.26 68.38
N SER A 124 15.60 32.83 68.32
CA SER A 124 16.17 33.42 67.10
C SER A 124 16.99 32.43 66.25
N ALA A 125 17.00 31.13 66.60
CA ALA A 125 17.78 30.15 65.86
C ALA A 125 17.33 29.98 64.40
N ALA A 126 18.28 29.94 63.47
CA ALA A 126 18.04 29.76 62.03
C ALA A 126 17.30 28.44 61.72
N SER A 127 17.46 27.42 62.56
CA SER A 127 16.83 26.11 62.37
C SER A 127 15.40 26.05 62.92
N ALA A 128 14.42 25.70 62.07
CA ALA A 128 13.03 25.53 62.49
C ALA A 128 12.85 24.43 63.55
N THR A 129 13.65 23.36 63.52
CA THR A 129 13.64 22.28 64.52
C THR A 129 14.03 22.77 65.91
N VAL A 130 15.03 23.65 66.00
CA VAL A 130 15.51 24.23 67.26
C VAL A 130 14.47 25.18 67.85
N ARG A 131 13.86 26.04 67.01
CA ARG A 131 12.77 26.91 67.43
C ARG A 131 11.56 26.12 67.94
N ASN A 132 11.20 25.03 67.26
CA ASN A 132 10.11 24.16 67.67
C ASN A 132 10.38 23.44 68.99
N LEU A 133 11.62 23.06 69.29
CA LEU A 133 11.97 22.51 70.60
C LEU A 133 11.86 23.53 71.73
N PHE A 134 12.35 24.76 71.51
CA PHE A 134 12.26 25.84 72.48
C PHE A 134 10.81 26.14 72.86
N VAL A 135 9.90 26.18 71.87
CA VAL A 135 8.47 26.44 72.09
C VAL A 135 7.76 25.27 72.80
N LYS A 136 8.21 24.02 72.60
CA LYS A 136 7.52 22.82 73.12
C LYS A 136 7.98 22.36 74.50
N SER A 137 9.07 22.89 75.04
CA SER A 137 9.62 22.47 76.33
C SER A 137 9.94 23.69 77.20
N ALA A 138 9.16 23.88 78.27
CA ALA A 138 9.36 24.97 79.23
C ALA A 138 10.72 24.91 79.95
N ASP A 139 11.32 23.71 80.08
CA ASP A 139 12.66 23.49 80.64
C ASP A 139 13.79 23.48 79.60
N ALA A 140 13.51 23.71 78.30
CA ALA A 140 14.53 23.69 77.26
C ALA A 140 15.54 24.84 77.32
N ALA A 141 15.28 25.86 78.13
CA ALA A 141 16.19 27.00 78.30
C ALA A 141 17.48 26.63 79.07
N ASN A 142 17.48 25.53 79.82
CA ASN A 142 18.59 25.14 80.70
C ASN A 142 19.32 23.85 80.28
N ALA A 143 18.91 23.22 79.18
CA ALA A 143 19.51 21.98 78.69
C ALA A 143 20.26 22.23 77.38
N ASP A 144 21.52 21.81 77.31
CA ASP A 144 22.29 21.84 76.08
C ASP A 144 21.71 20.82 75.08
N VAL A 145 21.49 21.27 73.84
CA VAL A 145 20.91 20.46 72.76
C VAL A 145 21.93 20.34 71.64
N SER A 146 22.08 19.13 71.10
CA SER A 146 22.81 18.91 69.85
C SER A 146 21.83 18.67 68.71
N LYS A 147 22.05 19.36 67.58
CA LYS A 147 21.31 19.11 66.34
C LYS A 147 22.08 18.10 65.47
N VAL A 148 21.36 17.10 64.98
CA VAL A 148 21.83 16.12 63.98
C VAL A 148 21.18 16.42 62.66
N VAL A 149 21.99 16.42 61.61
CA VAL A 149 21.53 16.56 60.24
C VAL A 149 22.10 15.41 59.42
N VAL A 150 21.21 14.69 58.74
CA VAL A 150 21.59 13.69 57.74
C VAL A 150 21.40 14.33 56.38
N PHE A 151 22.49 14.47 55.64
CA PHE A 151 22.56 15.11 54.33
C PHE A 151 22.82 14.06 53.26
N ASP A 152 22.03 14.06 52.20
CA ASP A 152 22.26 13.23 51.02
C ASP A 152 23.15 14.02 50.05
N LEU A 153 24.40 13.57 49.88
CA LEU A 153 25.40 14.26 49.05
C LEU A 153 25.09 14.17 47.57
N GLU A 154 24.48 13.07 47.13
CA GLU A 154 24.21 12.79 45.71
C GLU A 154 22.98 13.55 45.23
N ASN A 155 21.89 13.49 45.99
CA ASN A 155 20.64 14.17 45.67
C ASN A 155 20.57 15.60 46.24
N LYS A 156 21.59 16.05 46.98
CA LYS A 156 21.79 17.41 47.50
C LYS A 156 20.64 17.92 48.37
N PHE A 157 20.11 17.07 49.25
CA PHE A 157 19.04 17.47 50.17
C PHE A 157 19.25 16.97 51.60
N VAL A 158 18.64 17.65 52.56
CA VAL A 158 18.62 17.22 53.95
C VAL A 158 17.59 16.11 54.13
N ALA A 159 18.05 14.87 54.30
CA ALA A 159 17.20 13.70 54.50
C ALA A 159 16.55 13.68 55.89
N TYR A 160 17.27 14.12 56.92
CA TYR A 160 16.75 14.22 58.28
C TYR A 160 17.36 15.39 59.03
N SER A 161 16.56 16.06 59.85
CA SER A 161 17.04 17.01 60.85
C SER A 161 16.32 16.78 62.17
N GLY A 162 17.09 16.45 63.19
CA GLY A 162 16.61 16.20 64.55
C GLY A 162 17.44 16.96 65.57
N THR A 163 16.92 17.05 66.78
CA THR A 163 17.52 17.78 67.89
C THR A 163 17.37 16.93 69.14
N PHE A 164 18.48 16.67 69.83
CA PHE A 164 18.59 15.72 70.93
C PHE A 164 19.01 16.45 72.19
N LYS A 165 18.30 16.17 73.30
CA LYS A 165 18.63 16.70 74.62
C LYS A 165 19.92 16.04 75.12
N GLU A 166 20.67 16.74 75.97
CA GLU A 166 21.91 16.26 76.61
C GLU A 166 23.12 16.08 75.67
N GLY A 167 22.98 16.38 74.38
CA GLY A 167 24.08 16.28 73.40
C GLY A 167 24.42 14.84 72.99
N ILE A 168 25.21 14.71 71.92
CA ILE A 168 25.53 13.42 71.31
C ILE A 168 27.00 13.08 71.54
N ARG A 169 27.23 11.87 72.01
CA ARG A 169 28.56 11.33 72.30
C ARG A 169 29.23 10.74 71.07
N ASP A 170 28.52 9.90 70.34
CA ASP A 170 29.06 9.20 69.18
C ASP A 170 27.96 8.75 68.21
N VAL A 171 28.35 8.53 66.94
CA VAL A 171 27.48 8.05 65.87
C VAL A 171 28.17 6.93 65.12
N PHE A 172 27.47 5.83 64.96
CA PHE A 172 27.99 4.69 64.23
C PHE A 172 26.92 4.08 63.31
N SER A 173 27.40 3.46 62.24
CA SER A 173 26.58 2.70 61.30
C SER A 173 26.67 1.21 61.64
N ALA A 174 25.52 0.54 61.77
CA ALA A 174 25.47 -0.91 61.92
C ALA A 174 24.21 -1.47 61.24
N GLY A 175 24.34 -2.59 60.52
CA GLY A 175 23.20 -3.26 59.88
C GLY A 175 22.39 -2.39 58.91
N GLY A 176 23.06 -1.44 58.22
CA GLY A 176 22.40 -0.52 57.29
C GLY A 176 21.61 0.62 57.95
N GLN A 177 21.73 0.80 59.27
CA GLN A 177 21.03 1.83 60.04
C GLN A 177 22.02 2.74 60.77
N ILE A 178 21.60 3.98 61.05
CA ILE A 178 22.40 4.96 61.79
C ILE A 178 21.97 4.91 63.26
N TYR A 179 22.93 4.74 64.16
CA TYR A 179 22.72 4.77 65.59
C TYR A 179 23.39 6.00 66.20
N LEU A 180 22.64 6.71 67.05
CA LEU A 180 23.09 7.88 67.80
C LEU A 180 23.17 7.50 69.28
N ILE A 181 24.33 7.73 69.91
CA ILE A 181 24.51 7.57 71.35
C ILE A 181 24.46 8.96 71.99
N SER A 182 23.43 9.21 72.79
CA SER A 182 23.32 10.42 73.60
C SER A 182 24.21 10.35 74.85
N ASN A 183 24.53 11.49 75.47
CA ASN A 183 25.38 11.52 76.67
C ASN A 183 24.73 10.88 77.91
N ASP A 184 23.40 10.78 77.93
CA ASP A 184 22.60 10.09 78.95
C ASP A 184 22.62 8.55 78.81
N GLY A 185 23.24 8.03 77.76
CA GLY A 185 23.30 6.59 77.47
C GLY A 185 22.11 6.07 76.67
N GLU A 186 21.19 6.93 76.21
CA GLU A 186 20.13 6.51 75.30
C GLU A 186 20.65 6.25 73.88
N LEU A 187 20.26 5.12 73.31
CA LEU A 187 20.59 4.74 71.94
C LEU A 187 19.38 5.00 71.02
N THR A 188 19.50 5.97 70.13
CA THR A 188 18.47 6.24 69.11
C THR A 188 18.85 5.63 67.77
N CYS A 189 17.94 4.85 67.19
CA CYS A 189 18.12 4.26 65.86
C CYS A 189 17.34 5.08 64.80
N LEU A 190 18.05 5.62 63.81
CA LEU A 190 17.45 6.24 62.64
C LEU A 190 17.29 5.20 61.53
N LYS A 191 16.02 4.92 61.19
CA LYS A 191 15.66 3.98 60.12
C LYS A 191 15.29 4.72 58.85
N GLU A 192 15.89 4.30 57.76
CA GLU A 192 15.57 4.81 56.44
C GLU A 192 14.15 4.42 56.02
N LYS A 193 13.40 5.40 55.49
CA LYS A 193 12.05 5.13 54.97
C LYS A 193 12.14 4.38 53.63
N PRO A 194 11.18 3.50 53.32
CA PRO A 194 11.14 2.86 52.01
C PRO A 194 10.96 3.91 50.90
N THR A 195 11.48 3.63 49.70
CA THR A 195 11.48 4.55 48.56
C THR A 195 10.09 5.07 48.20
N SER A 196 9.05 4.23 48.24
CA SER A 196 7.66 4.64 48.00
C SER A 196 7.21 5.76 48.97
N ALA A 197 7.49 5.61 50.26
CA ALA A 197 7.19 6.63 51.26
C ALA A 197 8.03 7.90 51.10
N LYS A 198 9.27 7.79 50.58
CA LYS A 198 10.09 8.97 50.25
C LYS A 198 9.45 9.75 49.09
N LEU A 199 9.05 9.07 48.02
CA LEU A 199 8.38 9.68 46.87
C LEU A 199 7.06 10.35 47.28
N ASP A 200 6.23 9.69 48.09
CA ASP A 200 4.98 10.27 48.61
C ASP A 200 5.22 11.57 49.40
N LEU A 201 6.28 11.65 50.18
CA LEU A 201 6.64 12.87 50.90
C LEU A 201 7.10 13.98 49.95
N LEU A 202 7.81 13.65 48.88
CA LEU A 202 8.24 14.61 47.86
C LEU A 202 7.04 15.14 47.05
N TYR A 203 6.10 14.26 46.69
CA TYR A 203 4.86 14.64 46.01
C TYR A 203 4.02 15.61 46.85
N ARG A 204 3.84 15.34 48.15
CA ARG A 204 3.12 16.26 49.06
C ARG A 204 3.78 17.63 49.18
N LYS A 205 5.10 17.71 49.00
CA LYS A 205 5.87 18.96 49.02
C LYS A 205 6.05 19.59 47.64
N SER A 206 5.46 19.02 46.59
CA SER A 206 5.64 19.44 45.18
C SER A 206 7.09 19.44 44.67
N LEU A 207 7.98 18.62 45.25
CA LEU A 207 9.40 18.54 44.88
C LEU A 207 9.66 17.43 43.84
N TYR A 208 9.07 17.56 42.66
CA TYR A 208 9.11 16.53 41.62
C TYR A 208 10.47 16.36 40.94
N LEU A 209 11.23 17.45 40.73
CA LEU A 209 12.58 17.36 40.18
C LEU A 209 13.52 16.56 41.08
N LEU A 210 13.37 16.72 42.40
CA LEU A 210 14.12 15.93 43.37
C LEU A 210 13.67 14.47 43.36
N ALA A 211 12.37 14.21 43.17
CA ALA A 211 11.86 12.84 43.03
C ALA A 211 12.43 12.14 41.77
N LEU A 212 12.57 12.87 40.66
CA LEU A 212 13.21 12.35 39.44
C LEU A 212 14.70 12.05 39.65
N ASN A 213 15.43 12.94 40.33
CA ASN A 213 16.84 12.67 40.67
C ASN A 213 16.97 11.46 41.59
N LEU A 214 16.13 11.38 42.63
CA LEU A 214 16.09 10.23 43.54
C LEU A 214 15.82 8.91 42.80
N ALA A 215 14.92 8.93 41.83
CA ALA A 215 14.59 7.76 41.01
C ALA A 215 15.76 7.30 40.14
N LYS A 216 16.50 8.24 39.54
CA LYS A 216 17.71 7.95 38.77
C LYS A 216 18.82 7.38 39.65
N THR A 217 19.07 8.01 40.80
CA THR A 217 20.07 7.59 41.78
C THR A 217 19.81 6.17 42.30
N GLN A 218 18.54 5.85 42.60
CA GLN A 218 18.15 4.53 43.08
C GLN A 218 17.90 3.51 41.96
N ARG A 219 18.15 3.88 40.69
CA ARG A 219 17.95 3.05 39.50
C ARG A 219 16.57 2.39 39.45
N LEU A 220 15.53 3.18 39.70
CA LEU A 220 14.14 2.71 39.56
C LEU A 220 13.82 2.40 38.10
N ASP A 221 12.95 1.41 37.89
CA ASP A 221 12.46 1.04 36.57
C ASP A 221 11.83 2.22 35.82
N GLU A 222 11.91 2.20 34.48
CA GLU A 222 11.37 3.25 33.61
C GLU A 222 9.87 3.48 33.84
N ALA A 223 9.11 2.44 34.22
CA ALA A 223 7.70 2.56 34.60
C ALA A 223 7.49 3.46 35.82
N ASN A 224 8.32 3.33 36.87
CA ASN A 224 8.24 4.18 38.06
C ASN A 224 8.67 5.62 37.75
N VAL A 225 9.63 5.80 36.86
CA VAL A 225 10.07 7.12 36.37
C VAL A 225 8.94 7.80 35.57
N ALA A 226 8.28 7.06 34.69
CA ALA A 226 7.12 7.55 33.94
C ALA A 226 5.96 7.94 34.87
N ASP A 227 5.73 7.21 35.96
CA ASP A 227 4.74 7.59 36.96
C ASP A 227 5.08 8.89 37.69
N ILE A 228 6.37 9.16 37.98
CA ILE A 228 6.81 10.44 38.53
C ILE A 228 6.51 11.58 37.53
N HIS A 229 6.84 11.38 36.25
CA HIS A 229 6.54 12.36 35.19
C HIS A 229 5.03 12.59 35.03
N ARG A 230 4.20 11.55 35.16
CA ARG A 230 2.74 11.67 35.15
C ARG A 230 2.25 12.53 36.31
N GLN A 231 2.69 12.26 37.54
CA GLN A 231 2.30 13.05 38.70
C GLN A 231 2.80 14.50 38.62
N TYR A 232 4.01 14.70 38.07
CA TYR A 232 4.56 16.04 37.86
C TYR A 232 3.76 16.82 36.81
N GLY A 233 3.41 16.17 35.69
CA GLY A 233 2.52 16.72 34.67
C GLY A 233 1.16 17.11 35.23
N ASP A 234 0.56 16.27 36.08
CA ASP A 234 -0.73 16.54 36.75
C ASP A 234 -0.66 17.77 37.68
N HIS A 235 0.43 17.92 38.42
CA HIS A 235 0.66 19.09 39.28
C HIS A 235 0.80 20.37 38.45
N LEU A 236 1.62 20.35 37.39
CA LEU A 236 1.79 21.49 36.49
C LEU A 236 0.49 21.86 35.79
N TYR A 237 -0.28 20.86 35.36
CA TYR A 237 -1.60 21.05 34.77
C TYR A 237 -2.56 21.77 35.73
N SER A 238 -2.56 21.36 37.00
CA SER A 238 -3.39 21.98 38.05
C SER A 238 -2.94 23.42 38.36
N LYS A 239 -1.66 23.73 38.17
CA LYS A 239 -1.07 25.07 38.34
C LYS A 239 -1.35 26.01 37.15
N GLY A 240 -1.79 25.46 36.01
CA GLY A 240 -2.05 26.22 34.79
C GLY A 240 -0.88 26.31 33.80
N ASP A 241 0.24 25.63 34.09
CA ASP A 241 1.38 25.52 33.17
C ASP A 241 1.18 24.30 32.26
N TYR A 242 0.46 24.51 31.16
CA TYR A 242 0.07 23.44 30.25
C TYR A 242 1.20 22.97 29.33
N ASP A 243 2.10 23.87 28.95
CA ASP A 243 3.21 23.56 28.05
C ASP A 243 4.27 22.75 28.80
N GLY A 244 4.61 23.17 30.03
CA GLY A 244 5.49 22.41 30.91
C GLY A 244 4.89 21.05 31.27
N SER A 245 3.58 21.01 31.54
CA SER A 245 2.85 19.76 31.78
C SER A 245 2.94 18.79 30.58
N MET A 246 2.77 19.30 29.36
CA MET A 246 2.82 18.49 28.15
C MET A 246 4.21 17.88 27.91
N GLN A 247 5.28 18.65 28.11
CA GLN A 247 6.65 18.14 28.01
C GLN A 247 6.90 16.95 28.95
N GLN A 248 6.29 16.94 30.13
CA GLN A 248 6.39 15.80 31.05
C GLN A 248 5.57 14.61 30.55
N PHE A 249 4.35 14.83 30.02
CA PHE A 249 3.54 13.74 29.48
C PHE A 249 4.16 13.07 28.26
N VAL A 250 4.88 13.80 27.41
CA VAL A 250 5.63 13.21 26.29
C VAL A 250 6.66 12.18 26.78
N GLN A 251 7.30 12.42 27.93
CA GLN A 251 8.25 11.46 28.53
C GLN A 251 7.57 10.23 29.15
N THR A 252 6.23 10.21 29.23
CA THR A 252 5.46 9.06 29.74
C THR A 252 4.95 8.12 28.64
N ILE A 253 5.22 8.45 27.36
CA ILE A 253 4.78 7.64 26.22
C ILE A 253 5.42 6.25 26.31
N GLY A 254 4.59 5.21 26.10
CA GLY A 254 4.99 3.80 26.20
C GLY A 254 4.62 3.13 27.53
N HIS A 255 4.45 3.90 28.61
CA HIS A 255 4.08 3.36 29.93
C HIS A 255 2.68 3.81 30.38
N VAL A 256 2.30 5.06 30.13
CA VAL A 256 0.98 5.60 30.50
C VAL A 256 0.03 5.53 29.30
N GLN A 257 -1.24 5.19 29.54
CA GLN A 257 -2.25 5.13 28.49
C GLN A 257 -2.48 6.52 27.84
N PRO A 258 -2.37 6.65 26.50
CA PRO A 258 -2.57 7.92 25.79
C PRO A 258 -3.94 8.55 26.03
N SER A 259 -4.98 7.74 26.22
CA SER A 259 -6.35 8.19 26.50
C SER A 259 -6.44 9.10 27.74
N TYR A 260 -5.58 8.89 28.73
CA TYR A 260 -5.51 9.71 29.94
C TYR A 260 -5.11 11.15 29.62
N VAL A 261 -4.06 11.32 28.82
CA VAL A 261 -3.51 12.64 28.44
C VAL A 261 -4.46 13.30 27.44
N ILE A 262 -4.94 12.57 26.44
CA ILE A 262 -5.85 13.11 25.40
C ILE A 262 -7.12 13.69 26.04
N ARG A 263 -7.73 13.00 27.01
CA ARG A 263 -8.93 13.50 27.71
C ARG A 263 -8.69 14.80 28.48
N LYS A 264 -7.47 15.06 28.94
CA LYS A 264 -7.13 16.31 29.65
C LYS A 264 -6.92 17.48 28.68
N PHE A 265 -6.37 17.23 27.49
CA PHE A 265 -5.98 18.28 26.55
C PHE A 265 -6.94 18.45 25.35
N LEU A 266 -8.14 17.85 25.40
CA LEU A 266 -9.14 17.94 24.32
C LEU A 266 -9.81 19.32 24.17
N ASP A 267 -9.55 20.25 25.09
CA ASP A 267 -10.05 21.63 25.03
C ASP A 267 -9.50 22.38 23.80
N ALA A 268 -10.36 23.12 23.10
CA ALA A 268 -10.02 23.89 21.92
C ALA A 268 -8.90 24.93 22.17
N GLN A 269 -8.77 25.45 23.39
CA GLN A 269 -7.70 26.39 23.73
C GLN A 269 -6.31 25.75 23.79
N ARG A 270 -6.23 24.42 23.91
CA ARG A 270 -4.98 23.67 24.19
C ARG A 270 -4.61 22.71 23.07
N ILE A 271 -5.24 22.90 21.93
CA ILE A 271 -5.13 22.03 20.77
C ILE A 271 -3.67 21.87 20.30
N HIS A 272 -2.84 22.90 20.43
CA HIS A 272 -1.41 22.85 20.09
C HIS A 272 -0.63 21.85 20.95
N ASN A 273 -0.91 21.80 22.26
CA ASN A 273 -0.26 20.85 23.17
C ASN A 273 -0.70 19.41 22.86
N LEU A 274 -1.99 19.22 22.52
CA LEU A 274 -2.50 17.92 22.09
C LEU A 274 -1.83 17.46 20.78
N VAL A 275 -1.60 18.37 19.82
CA VAL A 275 -0.86 18.04 18.58
C VAL A 275 0.53 17.54 18.90
N THR A 276 1.29 18.22 19.77
CA THR A 276 2.65 17.79 20.13
C THR A 276 2.65 16.39 20.72
N TYR A 277 1.71 16.08 21.61
CA TYR A 277 1.58 14.74 22.17
C TYR A 277 1.29 13.67 21.12
N LEU A 278 0.29 13.91 20.26
CA LEU A 278 -0.12 12.96 19.23
C LEU A 278 0.93 12.79 18.15
N GLN A 279 1.70 13.83 17.83
CA GLN A 279 2.84 13.77 16.91
C GLN A 279 3.95 12.87 17.45
N GLU A 280 4.36 13.06 18.70
CA GLU A 280 5.39 12.22 19.32
C GLU A 280 4.92 10.77 19.46
N LEU A 281 3.64 10.55 19.81
CA LEU A 281 3.03 9.23 19.85
C LEU A 281 3.06 8.54 18.47
N HIS A 282 2.76 9.27 17.40
CA HIS A 282 2.81 8.78 16.02
C HIS A 282 4.24 8.50 15.54
N ASN A 283 5.19 9.37 15.89
CA ASN A 283 6.59 9.22 15.53
C ASN A 283 7.22 7.96 16.14
N LEU A 284 6.78 7.59 17.35
CA LEU A 284 7.20 6.37 18.05
C LEU A 284 6.48 5.10 17.56
N GLY A 285 5.50 5.23 16.65
CA GLY A 285 4.76 4.09 16.10
C GLY A 285 3.78 3.42 17.10
N LEU A 286 3.47 4.10 18.21
CA LEU A 286 2.55 3.62 19.25
C LEU A 286 1.13 4.18 19.10
N ALA A 287 0.87 4.93 18.03
CA ALA A 287 -0.44 5.49 17.73
C ALA A 287 -1.37 4.41 17.14
N ASN A 288 -2.64 4.45 17.54
CA ASN A 288 -3.70 3.67 16.92
C ASN A 288 -4.42 4.50 15.83
N SER A 289 -5.33 3.87 15.10
CA SER A 289 -6.15 4.51 14.05
C SER A 289 -7.00 5.67 14.56
N ASP A 290 -7.48 5.61 15.80
CA ASP A 290 -8.24 6.71 16.41
C ASP A 290 -7.35 7.92 16.71
N HIS A 291 -6.11 7.71 17.16
CA HIS A 291 -5.16 8.76 17.53
C HIS A 291 -4.65 9.51 16.31
N THR A 292 -4.39 8.82 15.21
CA THR A 292 -4.01 9.42 13.93
C THR A 292 -5.17 10.19 13.29
N THR A 293 -6.40 9.66 13.37
CA THR A 293 -7.62 10.36 12.92
C THR A 293 -7.87 11.61 13.76
N LEU A 294 -7.67 11.54 15.08
CA LEU A 294 -7.74 12.69 15.96
C LEU A 294 -6.66 13.72 15.61
N LEU A 295 -5.43 13.30 15.35
CA LEU A 295 -4.34 14.17 14.92
C LEU A 295 -4.68 14.91 13.61
N LEU A 296 -5.24 14.19 12.64
CA LEU A 296 -5.71 14.77 11.38
C LEU A 296 -6.80 15.84 11.60
N ASN A 297 -7.82 15.52 12.40
CA ASN A 297 -8.87 16.47 12.78
C ASN A 297 -8.27 17.71 13.46
N THR A 298 -7.28 17.49 14.31
CA THR A 298 -6.56 18.55 15.01
C THR A 298 -5.80 19.48 14.06
N TYR A 299 -5.13 18.94 13.03
CA TYR A 299 -4.50 19.75 11.97
C TYR A 299 -5.49 20.57 11.16
N THR A 300 -6.62 19.97 10.76
CA THR A 300 -7.65 20.70 9.99
C THR A 300 -8.24 21.87 10.78
N LYS A 301 -8.44 21.70 12.09
CA LYS A 301 -8.90 22.78 12.99
C LYS A 301 -7.88 23.91 13.14
N LEU A 302 -6.59 23.56 13.21
CA LEU A 302 -5.49 24.54 13.30
C LEU A 302 -5.18 25.24 11.98
N LYS A 303 -5.74 24.79 10.87
CA LYS A 303 -5.46 25.26 9.51
C LYS A 303 -3.98 25.20 9.11
N ASP A 304 -3.22 24.30 9.71
CA ASP A 304 -1.81 24.09 9.37
C ASP A 304 -1.67 23.19 8.14
N VAL A 305 -1.73 23.82 6.96
CA VAL A 305 -1.71 23.13 5.66
C VAL A 305 -0.37 22.42 5.43
N SER A 306 0.73 23.04 5.86
CA SER A 306 2.07 22.47 5.69
C SER A 306 2.25 21.15 6.45
N ARG A 307 1.85 21.12 7.73
CA ARG A 307 1.97 19.90 8.53
C ARG A 307 1.01 18.82 8.04
N LEU A 308 -0.21 19.20 7.65
CA LEU A 308 -1.19 18.28 7.07
C LEU A 308 -0.67 17.61 5.78
N ASP A 309 -0.12 18.39 4.84
CA ASP A 309 0.44 17.87 3.58
C ASP A 309 1.64 16.95 3.86
N SER A 310 2.54 17.35 4.78
CA SER A 310 3.67 16.52 5.19
C SER A 310 3.24 15.19 5.83
N PHE A 311 2.17 15.21 6.63
CA PHE A 311 1.61 14.03 7.29
C PHE A 311 1.01 13.08 6.26
N ILE A 312 0.11 13.58 5.39
CA ILE A 312 -0.55 12.77 4.36
C ILE A 312 0.47 12.17 3.39
N ARG A 313 1.50 12.91 2.99
CA ARG A 313 2.55 12.41 2.08
C ARG A 313 3.50 11.41 2.75
N THR A 314 3.82 11.61 4.03
CA THR A 314 4.73 10.70 4.75
C THR A 314 4.04 9.37 5.04
N GLU A 315 2.78 9.40 5.49
CA GLU A 315 2.02 8.19 5.77
C GLU A 315 1.69 7.42 4.49
N SER A 316 1.37 8.15 3.42
CA SER A 316 1.26 7.63 2.05
C SER A 316 2.47 6.80 1.62
N ARG A 317 3.69 7.18 2.02
CA ARG A 317 4.92 6.44 1.67
C ARG A 317 5.15 5.22 2.56
N ARG A 318 4.76 5.29 3.84
CA ARG A 318 4.91 4.16 4.77
C ARG A 318 4.02 2.98 4.36
N SER A 319 2.78 3.24 3.95
CA SER A 319 1.87 2.19 3.45
C SER A 319 2.35 1.50 2.16
N SER A 320 3.31 2.07 1.41
CA SER A 320 3.86 1.43 0.21
C SER A 320 5.11 0.59 0.45
N ALA A 321 5.70 0.62 1.65
CA ALA A 321 6.95 -0.08 1.97
C ALA A 321 6.73 -1.42 2.70
N ASP A 322 5.72 -1.50 3.57
CA ASP A 322 5.42 -2.70 4.37
C ASP A 322 4.11 -3.35 3.90
N GLY A 323 4.23 -4.34 3.01
CA GLY A 323 3.10 -5.05 2.39
C GLY A 323 2.41 -6.11 3.27
N GLU A 324 2.39 -5.95 4.60
CA GLU A 324 1.89 -7.01 5.52
C GLU A 324 0.61 -6.67 6.31
N THR A 325 0.11 -5.43 6.31
CA THR A 325 -1.18 -5.11 6.94
C THR A 325 -2.01 -4.16 6.08
N ASP A 326 -3.13 -4.67 5.55
CA ASP A 326 -4.17 -3.91 4.81
C ASP A 326 -4.86 -2.82 5.65
N GLU A 327 -4.58 -2.76 6.95
CA GLU A 327 -5.15 -1.76 7.86
C GLU A 327 -4.36 -0.45 7.77
N LEU A 328 -5.03 0.57 7.25
CA LEU A 328 -4.51 1.92 7.24
C LEU A 328 -4.28 2.42 8.67
N PRO A 329 -3.22 3.22 8.89
CA PRO A 329 -2.91 3.75 10.21
C PRO A 329 -3.94 4.78 10.68
N PHE A 330 -4.94 5.14 9.87
CA PHE A 330 -6.04 6.05 10.20
C PHE A 330 -7.33 5.60 9.49
N ASP A 331 -8.49 6.04 10.00
CA ASP A 331 -9.78 5.82 9.36
C ASP A 331 -9.92 6.72 8.11
N LEU A 332 -9.80 6.10 6.94
CA LEU A 332 -9.84 6.77 5.64
C LEU A 332 -11.17 7.53 5.40
N GLU A 333 -12.30 6.92 5.76
CA GLU A 333 -13.62 7.51 5.52
C GLU A 333 -13.81 8.77 6.36
N THR A 334 -13.45 8.69 7.65
CA THR A 334 -13.47 9.86 8.52
C THR A 334 -12.46 10.91 8.07
N ALA A 335 -11.27 10.52 7.62
CA ALA A 335 -10.26 11.43 7.12
C ALA A 335 -10.73 12.24 5.91
N ILE A 336 -11.30 11.57 4.91
CA ILE A 336 -11.85 12.20 3.70
C ILE A 336 -13.00 13.14 4.07
N ARG A 337 -13.92 12.70 4.93
CA ARG A 337 -15.04 13.51 5.39
C ARG A 337 -14.59 14.77 6.13
N VAL A 338 -13.61 14.67 7.03
CA VAL A 338 -13.09 15.82 7.80
C VAL A 338 -12.36 16.80 6.88
N CYS A 339 -11.51 16.32 5.97
CA CYS A 339 -10.86 17.16 4.97
C CYS A 339 -11.87 17.91 4.09
N ARG A 340 -12.95 17.22 3.67
CA ARG A 340 -14.04 17.80 2.89
C ARG A 340 -14.79 18.89 3.67
N GLN A 341 -15.18 18.62 4.92
CA GLN A 341 -15.85 19.59 5.80
C GLN A 341 -15.00 20.82 6.11
N ALA A 342 -13.68 20.64 6.20
CA ALA A 342 -12.74 21.74 6.44
C ALA A 342 -12.37 22.54 5.17
N GLY A 343 -12.86 22.13 3.99
CA GLY A 343 -12.61 22.80 2.71
C GLY A 343 -11.27 22.43 2.05
N TYR A 344 -10.61 21.34 2.48
CA TYR A 344 -9.35 20.86 1.91
C TYR A 344 -9.58 19.81 0.81
N PHE A 345 -10.25 20.21 -0.27
CA PHE A 345 -10.67 19.31 -1.35
C PHE A 345 -9.52 18.63 -2.09
N GLU A 346 -8.39 19.33 -2.27
CA GLU A 346 -7.18 18.77 -2.89
C GLU A 346 -6.61 17.57 -2.10
N HIS A 347 -6.56 17.71 -0.78
CA HIS A 347 -6.03 16.66 0.12
C HIS A 347 -7.01 15.47 0.20
N ALA A 348 -8.32 15.76 0.29
CA ALA A 348 -9.36 14.73 0.26
C ALA A 348 -9.34 13.96 -1.08
N SER A 349 -9.19 14.68 -2.20
CA SER A 349 -9.08 14.09 -3.53
C SER A 349 -7.82 13.25 -3.70
N TYR A 350 -6.69 13.70 -3.14
CA TYR A 350 -5.45 12.92 -3.14
C TYR A 350 -5.59 11.60 -2.37
N LEU A 351 -6.18 11.64 -1.17
CA LEU A 351 -6.45 10.45 -0.36
C LEU A 351 -7.39 9.49 -1.09
N ALA A 352 -8.51 9.98 -1.62
CA ALA A 352 -9.48 9.16 -2.33
C ALA A 352 -8.89 8.49 -3.59
N LYS A 353 -8.06 9.23 -4.35
CA LYS A 353 -7.37 8.69 -5.53
C LYS A 353 -6.32 7.64 -5.20
N LYS A 354 -5.60 7.80 -4.09
CA LYS A 354 -4.51 6.91 -3.71
C LYS A 354 -5.00 5.56 -3.16
N TYR A 355 -6.12 5.57 -2.46
CA TYR A 355 -6.71 4.38 -1.84
C TYR A 355 -7.90 3.83 -2.63
N ASP A 356 -7.96 4.13 -3.94
CA ASP A 356 -8.96 3.61 -4.89
C ASP A 356 -10.42 3.80 -4.45
N ARG A 357 -10.70 4.88 -3.71
CA ARG A 357 -12.06 5.32 -3.36
C ARG A 357 -12.62 6.20 -4.47
N HIS A 358 -12.94 5.59 -5.60
CA HIS A 358 -13.37 6.30 -6.81
C HIS A 358 -14.70 7.05 -6.64
N GLU A 359 -15.63 6.50 -5.85
CA GLU A 359 -16.93 7.14 -5.58
C GLU A 359 -16.75 8.48 -4.83
N GLU A 360 -16.01 8.46 -3.73
CA GLU A 360 -15.72 9.67 -2.94
C GLU A 360 -14.89 10.68 -3.74
N TYR A 361 -13.93 10.21 -4.54
CA TYR A 361 -13.15 11.06 -5.43
C TYR A 361 -14.05 11.80 -6.43
N LEU A 362 -14.96 11.09 -7.11
CA LEU A 362 -15.89 11.68 -8.06
C LEU A 362 -16.83 12.67 -7.38
N GLN A 363 -17.35 12.32 -6.20
CA GLN A 363 -18.21 13.21 -5.44
C GLN A 363 -17.49 14.51 -5.08
N ILE A 364 -16.24 14.44 -4.60
CA ILE A 364 -15.45 15.63 -4.27
C ILE A 364 -15.16 16.47 -5.51
N GLN A 365 -14.80 15.84 -6.63
CA GLN A 365 -14.46 16.56 -7.87
C GLN A 365 -15.67 17.24 -8.52
N ILE A 366 -16.86 16.62 -8.44
CA ILE A 366 -18.10 17.12 -9.07
C ILE A 366 -18.81 18.13 -8.16
N GLU A 367 -18.99 17.81 -6.88
CA GLU A 367 -19.79 18.62 -5.94
C GLU A 367 -18.99 19.77 -5.34
N ASP A 368 -17.72 19.55 -4.98
CA ASP A 368 -16.96 20.52 -4.19
C ASP A 368 -15.88 21.26 -5.00
N ALA A 369 -15.09 20.54 -5.81
CA ALA A 369 -13.96 21.13 -6.54
C ALA A 369 -14.34 21.72 -7.90
N GLY A 370 -15.47 21.29 -8.49
CA GLY A 370 -15.93 21.75 -9.81
C GLY A 370 -15.03 21.34 -10.99
N ASN A 371 -14.14 20.37 -10.79
CA ASN A 371 -13.16 19.92 -11.78
C ASN A 371 -13.70 18.74 -12.60
N TYR A 372 -14.72 19.01 -13.42
CA TYR A 372 -15.40 17.97 -14.22
C TYR A 372 -14.48 17.24 -15.20
N LYS A 373 -13.42 17.90 -15.67
CA LYS A 373 -12.45 17.31 -16.61
C LYS A 373 -11.66 16.17 -15.97
N ASP A 374 -11.20 16.36 -14.74
CA ASP A 374 -10.43 15.36 -14.01
C ASP A 374 -11.33 14.28 -13.42
N ALA A 375 -12.59 14.61 -13.13
CA ALA A 375 -13.61 13.63 -12.76
C ALA A 375 -13.85 12.60 -13.87
N LEU A 376 -13.97 13.04 -15.13
CA LEU A 376 -14.27 12.18 -16.30
C LEU A 376 -13.09 11.32 -16.81
N THR A 377 -12.01 11.19 -16.04
CA THR A 377 -10.82 10.42 -16.44
C THR A 377 -10.88 8.96 -15.94
N GLU A 378 -9.72 8.31 -15.73
CA GLU A 378 -9.56 6.95 -15.21
C GLU A 378 -10.51 6.57 -14.04
N PRO A 379 -10.71 7.41 -13.00
CA PRO A 379 -11.56 7.05 -11.87
C PRO A 379 -13.04 6.85 -12.25
N PHE A 380 -13.55 7.60 -13.24
CA PHE A 380 -14.91 7.45 -13.72
C PHE A 380 -15.09 6.18 -14.57
N MET A 381 -14.10 5.85 -15.39
CA MET A 381 -14.10 4.58 -16.13
C MET A 381 -14.14 3.39 -15.17
N HIS A 382 -13.29 3.39 -14.13
CA HIS A 382 -13.27 2.31 -13.14
C HIS A 382 -14.57 2.25 -12.32
N PHE A 383 -15.14 3.40 -11.95
CA PHE A 383 -16.46 3.45 -11.30
C PHE A 383 -17.54 2.78 -12.14
N LEU A 384 -17.64 3.11 -13.44
CA LEU A 384 -18.62 2.49 -14.34
C LEU A 384 -18.37 0.98 -14.52
N GLU A 385 -17.10 0.54 -14.59
CA GLU A 385 -16.73 -0.89 -14.60
C GLU A 385 -17.19 -1.61 -13.30
N ILE A 386 -17.00 -0.99 -12.13
CA ILE A 386 -17.47 -1.53 -10.85
C ILE A 386 -19.00 -1.60 -10.80
N VAL A 387 -19.70 -0.57 -11.27
CA VAL A 387 -21.17 -0.56 -11.30
C VAL A 387 -21.68 -1.70 -12.18
N ALA A 388 -21.11 -1.87 -13.37
CA ALA A 388 -21.48 -2.94 -14.27
C ALA A 388 -21.24 -4.34 -13.66
N LEU A 389 -20.12 -4.50 -12.95
CA LEU A 389 -19.79 -5.75 -12.27
C LEU A 389 -20.69 -6.02 -11.06
N ARG A 390 -20.89 -5.05 -10.17
CA ARG A 390 -21.64 -5.26 -8.92
C ARG A 390 -23.15 -5.38 -9.14
N ARG A 391 -23.71 -4.61 -10.07
CA ARG A 391 -25.16 -4.58 -10.32
C ARG A 391 -25.61 -5.66 -11.30
N TRP A 392 -24.82 -5.90 -12.34
CA TRP A 392 -25.19 -6.80 -13.44
C TRP A 392 -24.25 -7.98 -13.66
N GLY A 393 -23.16 -8.11 -12.88
CA GLY A 393 -22.19 -9.20 -13.07
C GLY A 393 -21.42 -9.11 -14.39
N GLN A 394 -21.44 -7.96 -15.06
CA GLN A 394 -20.89 -7.78 -16.40
C GLN A 394 -19.45 -7.26 -16.32
N SER A 395 -18.53 -7.90 -17.03
CA SER A 395 -17.13 -7.49 -17.10
C SER A 395 -16.55 -7.73 -18.50
N VAL A 396 -15.52 -6.95 -18.84
CA VAL A 396 -14.73 -7.11 -20.07
C VAL A 396 -13.69 -8.24 -19.94
N SER A 397 -13.31 -8.63 -18.72
CA SER A 397 -12.27 -9.64 -18.44
C SER A 397 -12.81 -11.03 -18.09
N ASP A 398 -13.94 -11.12 -17.39
CA ASP A 398 -14.46 -12.37 -16.86
C ASP A 398 -15.85 -12.68 -17.42
N ALA A 399 -15.92 -13.75 -18.23
CA ALA A 399 -17.13 -14.18 -18.93
C ALA A 399 -18.11 -15.01 -18.06
N ASN A 400 -17.97 -14.97 -16.72
CA ASN A 400 -18.81 -15.74 -15.80
C ASN A 400 -19.43 -14.84 -14.73
N GLY A 401 -20.45 -14.08 -15.12
CA GLY A 401 -21.37 -13.43 -14.19
C GLY A 401 -22.69 -14.19 -14.17
N ASN A 402 -23.08 -14.71 -13.00
CA ASN A 402 -24.43 -15.25 -12.78
C ASN A 402 -25.45 -14.12 -12.99
N PRO A 403 -26.54 -14.33 -13.75
CA PRO A 403 -27.55 -13.31 -13.95
C PRO A 403 -28.23 -13.00 -12.61
N SER A 404 -28.24 -11.72 -12.25
CA SER A 404 -29.01 -11.16 -11.14
C SER A 404 -30.50 -11.49 -11.30
N ILE A 405 -31.16 -11.79 -10.19
CA ILE A 405 -32.58 -12.13 -10.07
C ILE A 405 -33.41 -10.89 -10.47
N LEU A 406 -34.20 -11.00 -11.56
CA LEU A 406 -35.09 -9.93 -12.04
C LEU A 406 -36.42 -9.94 -11.30
N GLU A 407 -36.76 -8.81 -10.68
CA GLU A 407 -38.12 -8.43 -10.31
C GLU A 407 -38.80 -7.75 -11.51
N SER A 408 -40.11 -8.00 -11.66
CA SER A 408 -41.14 -7.32 -12.50
C SER A 408 -40.83 -6.98 -14.00
N PRO A 409 -41.76 -7.26 -14.96
CA PRO A 409 -41.51 -7.07 -16.41
C PRO A 409 -41.25 -5.64 -16.88
N SER A 410 -41.69 -4.61 -16.15
CA SER A 410 -41.48 -3.20 -16.52
C SER A 410 -40.07 -2.71 -16.19
N ASP A 411 -39.45 -3.30 -15.16
CA ASP A 411 -38.12 -2.90 -14.69
C ASP A 411 -37.03 -3.45 -15.62
N VAL A 412 -37.29 -4.57 -16.30
CA VAL A 412 -36.37 -5.23 -17.24
C VAL A 412 -35.99 -4.32 -18.42
N GLN A 413 -36.94 -3.63 -19.03
CA GLN A 413 -36.66 -2.77 -20.20
C GLN A 413 -35.91 -1.49 -19.83
N ALA A 414 -36.26 -0.88 -18.69
CA ALA A 414 -35.52 0.27 -18.19
C ALA A 414 -34.08 -0.12 -17.84
N GLU A 415 -33.90 -1.30 -17.25
CA GLU A 415 -32.59 -1.80 -16.86
C GLU A 415 -31.72 -2.20 -18.06
N GLU A 416 -32.30 -2.75 -19.13
CA GLU A 416 -31.59 -2.97 -20.40
C GLU A 416 -31.11 -1.65 -21.04
N GLN A 417 -31.92 -0.58 -20.94
CA GLN A 417 -31.53 0.76 -21.41
C GLN A 417 -30.39 1.35 -20.56
N ASP A 418 -30.47 1.21 -19.23
CA ASP A 418 -29.42 1.65 -18.32
C ASP A 418 -28.10 0.91 -18.57
N GLN A 419 -28.17 -0.41 -18.77
CA GLN A 419 -27.00 -1.22 -19.13
C GLN A 419 -26.36 -0.76 -20.44
N ALA A 420 -27.17 -0.56 -21.48
CA ALA A 420 -26.70 -0.08 -22.78
C ALA A 420 -26.09 1.33 -22.68
N ALA A 421 -26.68 2.23 -21.89
CA ALA A 421 -26.16 3.57 -21.67
C ALA A 421 -24.77 3.54 -20.99
N VAL A 422 -24.59 2.70 -19.97
CA VAL A 422 -23.31 2.53 -19.27
C VAL A 422 -22.23 1.99 -20.22
N TRP A 423 -22.52 0.93 -20.98
CA TRP A 423 -21.53 0.36 -21.91
C TRP A 423 -21.24 1.24 -23.11
N ASN A 424 -22.22 1.98 -23.62
CA ASN A 424 -22.00 2.98 -24.66
C ASN A 424 -21.08 4.10 -24.17
N THR A 425 -21.30 4.59 -22.94
CA THR A 425 -20.45 5.61 -22.31
C THR A 425 -19.05 5.07 -22.05
N LEU A 426 -18.91 3.83 -21.56
CA LEU A 426 -17.62 3.17 -21.39
C LEU A 426 -16.87 3.03 -22.72
N LEU A 427 -17.57 2.66 -23.81
CA LEU A 427 -16.98 2.56 -25.14
C LEU A 427 -16.49 3.93 -25.64
N GLU A 428 -17.26 5.00 -25.40
CA GLU A 428 -16.84 6.36 -25.73
C GLU A 428 -15.59 6.78 -24.95
N LEU A 429 -15.54 6.48 -23.65
CA LEU A 429 -14.40 6.78 -22.78
C LEU A 429 -13.15 5.96 -23.15
N TYR A 430 -13.29 4.67 -23.47
CA TYR A 430 -12.18 3.83 -23.93
C TYR A 430 -11.58 4.30 -25.26
N LEU A 431 -12.38 4.93 -26.13
CA LEU A 431 -11.95 5.48 -27.43
C LEU A 431 -11.57 6.98 -27.33
N SER A 432 -11.57 7.56 -26.14
CA SER A 432 -11.12 8.93 -25.90
C SER A 432 -9.60 9.03 -26.07
N PRO A 433 -9.06 10.14 -26.62
CA PRO A 433 -7.63 10.35 -26.76
C PRO A 433 -6.97 10.59 -25.39
N SER A 434 -6.68 9.52 -24.65
CA SER A 434 -5.93 9.55 -23.40
C SER A 434 -4.48 9.06 -23.61
N LYS A 435 -3.61 9.31 -22.61
CA LYS A 435 -2.17 9.03 -22.68
C LYS A 435 -1.83 7.54 -22.72
N ASP A 436 -2.75 6.66 -22.29
CA ASP A 436 -2.58 5.19 -22.22
C ASP A 436 -3.48 4.48 -23.24
N SER A 437 -3.41 4.90 -24.51
CA SER A 437 -4.32 4.46 -25.55
C SER A 437 -4.27 2.95 -25.85
N SER A 438 -3.18 2.24 -25.53
CA SER A 438 -3.02 0.83 -25.92
C SER A 438 -3.86 -0.16 -25.10
N ASP A 439 -3.96 0.04 -23.78
CA ASP A 439 -4.76 -0.87 -22.94
C ASP A 439 -6.26 -0.60 -23.09
N LEU A 440 -6.64 0.69 -23.13
CA LEU A 440 -8.02 1.12 -23.34
C LEU A 440 -8.56 0.68 -24.71
N THR A 441 -7.77 0.78 -25.78
CA THR A 441 -8.17 0.23 -27.09
C THR A 441 -8.28 -1.29 -27.08
N GLY A 442 -7.46 -1.97 -26.26
CA GLY A 442 -7.58 -3.40 -25.98
C GLY A 442 -8.91 -3.76 -25.30
N LYS A 443 -9.30 -3.00 -24.26
CA LYS A 443 -10.59 -3.14 -23.56
C LYS A 443 -11.77 -2.86 -24.51
N ALA A 444 -11.71 -1.79 -25.32
CA ALA A 444 -12.72 -1.50 -26.34
C ALA A 444 -12.87 -2.67 -27.33
N MET A 445 -11.75 -3.27 -27.76
CA MET A 445 -11.79 -4.41 -28.67
C MET A 445 -12.39 -5.66 -28.01
N ARG A 446 -12.11 -5.92 -26.73
CA ARG A 446 -12.72 -7.05 -25.99
C ARG A 446 -14.23 -6.84 -25.82
N LEU A 447 -14.65 -5.62 -25.49
CA LEU A 447 -16.07 -5.24 -25.41
C LEU A 447 -16.78 -5.52 -26.73
N LEU A 448 -16.24 -5.02 -27.85
CA LEU A 448 -16.85 -5.24 -29.18
C LEU A 448 -16.87 -6.72 -29.60
N LYS A 449 -15.90 -7.52 -29.17
CA LYS A 449 -15.87 -8.97 -29.43
C LYS A 449 -16.93 -9.72 -28.63
N SER A 450 -17.18 -9.32 -27.40
CA SER A 450 -18.18 -9.96 -26.55
C SER A 450 -19.57 -9.95 -27.21
N SER A 451 -20.32 -11.03 -27.02
CA SER A 451 -21.74 -11.16 -27.41
C SER A 451 -22.69 -10.94 -26.25
N ASN A 452 -22.17 -10.92 -25.02
CA ASN A 452 -22.96 -10.94 -23.80
C ASN A 452 -23.11 -9.55 -23.17
N LEU A 453 -22.35 -8.56 -23.66
CA LEU A 453 -22.44 -7.18 -23.17
C LEU A 453 -23.46 -6.39 -24.01
N PRO A 454 -24.45 -5.75 -23.37
CA PRO A 454 -25.44 -4.94 -24.05
C PRO A 454 -24.84 -3.57 -24.41
N TYR A 455 -24.53 -3.36 -25.68
CA TYR A 455 -24.18 -2.05 -26.24
C TYR A 455 -25.00 -1.80 -27.50
N ASP A 456 -25.23 -0.53 -27.85
CA ASP A 456 -25.92 -0.18 -29.10
C ASP A 456 -24.95 -0.33 -30.28
N PRO A 457 -25.17 -1.28 -31.20
CA PRO A 457 -24.25 -1.50 -32.30
C PRO A 457 -24.28 -0.38 -33.33
N THR A 458 -25.30 0.50 -33.36
CA THR A 458 -25.32 1.68 -34.25
C THR A 458 -24.49 2.81 -33.66
N HIS A 459 -24.65 3.08 -32.36
CA HIS A 459 -23.81 4.01 -31.62
C HIS A 459 -22.33 3.62 -31.70
N ALA A 460 -22.01 2.33 -31.51
CA ALA A 460 -20.63 1.82 -31.61
C ALA A 460 -20.01 2.04 -33.00
N LEU A 461 -20.78 1.91 -34.08
CA LEU A 461 -20.31 2.21 -35.44
C LEU A 461 -20.01 3.70 -35.64
N ILE A 462 -20.87 4.57 -35.12
CA ILE A 462 -20.66 6.03 -35.17
C ILE A 462 -19.42 6.41 -34.35
N LEU A 463 -19.25 5.85 -33.16
CA LEU A 463 -18.05 6.09 -32.33
C LEU A 463 -16.77 5.60 -33.02
N CYS A 464 -16.76 4.37 -33.55
CA CYS A 464 -15.58 3.83 -34.22
C CYS A 464 -15.21 4.62 -35.48
N SER A 465 -16.21 5.10 -36.24
CA SER A 465 -15.96 5.93 -37.43
C SER A 465 -15.49 7.34 -37.07
N THR A 466 -16.14 8.01 -36.10
CA THR A 466 -15.76 9.36 -35.65
C THR A 466 -14.37 9.42 -35.01
N ARG A 467 -13.95 8.36 -34.31
CA ARG A 467 -12.64 8.26 -33.65
C ARG A 467 -11.58 7.54 -34.51
N ALA A 468 -11.90 7.20 -35.76
CA ALA A 468 -11.02 6.48 -36.69
C ALA A 468 -10.47 5.13 -36.17
N PHE A 469 -11.24 4.42 -35.34
CA PHE A 469 -10.86 3.11 -34.80
C PHE A 469 -11.15 1.98 -35.81
N THR A 470 -10.24 1.80 -36.76
CA THR A 470 -10.42 0.87 -37.89
C THR A 470 -10.60 -0.60 -37.50
N PRO A 471 -9.91 -1.19 -36.50
CA PRO A 471 -10.10 -2.60 -36.15
C PRO A 471 -11.50 -2.89 -35.58
N GLY A 472 -12.05 -1.98 -34.76
CA GLY A 472 -13.40 -2.11 -34.23
C GLY A 472 -14.48 -1.93 -35.29
N LEU A 473 -14.26 -1.01 -36.23
CA LEU A 473 -15.19 -0.76 -37.35
C LEU A 473 -15.33 -2.00 -38.25
N VAL A 474 -14.22 -2.63 -38.62
CA VAL A 474 -14.20 -3.87 -39.41
C VAL A 474 -14.94 -5.00 -38.68
N LEU A 475 -14.67 -5.20 -37.38
CA LEU A 475 -15.34 -6.24 -36.59
C LEU A 475 -16.87 -6.02 -36.53
N LEU A 476 -17.31 -4.77 -36.35
CA LEU A 476 -18.74 -4.45 -36.31
C LEU A 476 -19.43 -4.70 -37.66
N TRP A 477 -18.76 -4.41 -38.77
CA TRP A 477 -19.26 -4.74 -40.12
C TRP A 477 -19.30 -6.25 -40.37
N GLU A 478 -18.27 -6.99 -39.96
CA GLU A 478 -18.25 -8.46 -40.02
C GLU A 478 -19.43 -9.08 -39.25
N LYS A 479 -19.68 -8.63 -38.01
CA LYS A 479 -20.80 -9.13 -37.18
C LYS A 479 -22.17 -8.88 -37.81
N ARG A 480 -22.33 -7.80 -38.59
CA ARG A 480 -23.57 -7.47 -39.29
C ARG A 480 -23.67 -8.11 -40.68
N GLY A 481 -22.65 -8.85 -41.13
CA GLY A 481 -22.60 -9.44 -42.46
C GLY A 481 -22.39 -8.41 -43.58
N MET A 482 -21.94 -7.20 -43.26
CA MET A 482 -21.73 -6.10 -44.22
C MET A 482 -20.32 -6.18 -44.84
N TYR A 483 -19.99 -7.34 -45.42
CA TYR A 483 -18.65 -7.63 -45.96
C TYR A 483 -18.29 -6.77 -47.18
N GLU A 484 -19.29 -6.35 -47.96
CA GLU A 484 -19.05 -5.44 -49.09
C GLU A 484 -18.55 -4.08 -48.61
N ASP A 485 -19.07 -3.57 -47.49
CA ASP A 485 -18.68 -2.27 -46.93
C ASP A 485 -17.28 -2.32 -46.31
N VAL A 486 -16.87 -3.46 -45.73
CA VAL A 486 -15.48 -3.71 -45.32
C VAL A 486 -14.53 -3.56 -46.51
N LEU A 487 -14.87 -4.19 -47.64
CA LEU A 487 -14.06 -4.12 -48.86
C LEU A 487 -14.03 -2.70 -49.43
N ARG A 488 -15.18 -2.02 -49.53
CA ARG A 488 -15.26 -0.62 -50.00
C ARG A 488 -14.42 0.31 -49.14
N PHE A 489 -14.45 0.15 -47.82
CA PHE A 489 -13.65 0.94 -46.89
C PHE A 489 -12.15 0.81 -47.17
N TRP A 490 -11.65 -0.42 -47.32
CA TRP A 490 -10.23 -0.63 -47.65
C TRP A 490 -9.88 -0.15 -49.06
N MET A 491 -10.81 -0.26 -50.01
CA MET A 491 -10.64 0.29 -51.37
C MET A 491 -10.55 1.81 -51.38
N ASP A 492 -11.37 2.50 -50.58
CA ASP A 492 -11.34 3.95 -50.48
C ASP A 492 -10.11 4.43 -49.70
N LYS A 493 -9.69 3.69 -48.68
CA LYS A 493 -8.44 3.96 -47.94
C LYS A 493 -7.19 3.83 -48.82
N GLU A 494 -7.15 2.87 -49.75
CA GLU A 494 -6.05 2.76 -50.72
C GLU A 494 -6.07 3.91 -51.76
N LYS A 495 -7.25 4.45 -52.10
CA LYS A 495 -7.35 5.63 -52.97
C LYS A 495 -6.85 6.90 -52.26
N GLU A 496 -7.08 7.00 -50.95
CA GLU A 496 -6.60 8.12 -50.13
C GLU A 496 -5.10 8.00 -49.81
N ASP A 497 -4.63 6.80 -49.45
CA ASP A 497 -3.24 6.50 -49.14
C ASP A 497 -2.76 5.20 -49.82
N PRO A 498 -2.13 5.30 -51.01
CA PRO A 498 -1.60 4.17 -51.78
C PRO A 498 -0.39 3.44 -51.15
N SER A 499 0.11 3.93 -50.02
CA SER A 499 1.27 3.36 -49.30
C SER A 499 0.88 2.53 -48.07
N SER A 500 -0.40 2.59 -47.67
CA SER A 500 -0.93 2.02 -46.42
C SER A 500 -1.04 0.50 -46.36
N GLY A 501 -0.78 -0.21 -47.47
CA GLY A 501 -0.97 -1.67 -47.58
C GLY A 501 -2.44 -2.11 -47.60
N ALA A 502 -3.38 -1.17 -47.73
CA ALA A 502 -4.81 -1.45 -47.76
C ALA A 502 -5.20 -2.39 -48.92
N SER A 503 -4.50 -2.31 -50.06
CA SER A 503 -4.68 -3.24 -51.18
C SER A 503 -4.46 -4.71 -50.82
N GLN A 504 -3.55 -5.03 -49.88
CA GLN A 504 -3.32 -6.40 -49.40
C GLN A 504 -4.45 -6.87 -48.48
N GLU A 505 -4.97 -5.99 -47.62
CA GLU A 505 -6.11 -6.31 -46.75
C GLU A 505 -7.41 -6.54 -47.54
N VAL A 506 -7.60 -5.86 -48.68
CA VAL A 506 -8.70 -6.15 -49.62
C VAL A 506 -8.64 -7.61 -50.11
N ILE A 507 -7.44 -8.09 -50.47
CA ILE A 507 -7.25 -9.47 -50.95
C ILE A 507 -7.45 -10.47 -49.81
N ARG A 508 -6.92 -10.18 -48.63
CA ARG A 508 -7.12 -11.01 -47.44
C ARG A 508 -8.60 -11.13 -47.07
N CYS A 509 -9.35 -10.04 -47.16
CA CYS A 509 -10.80 -10.03 -46.97
C CYS A 509 -11.50 -10.88 -48.05
N LEU A 510 -11.07 -10.80 -49.31
CA LEU A 510 -11.62 -11.62 -50.39
C LEU A 510 -11.32 -13.12 -50.19
N GLU A 511 -10.11 -13.49 -49.75
CA GLU A 511 -9.78 -14.89 -49.44
C GLU A 511 -10.63 -15.43 -48.27
N ARG A 512 -11.00 -14.56 -47.30
CA ARG A 512 -11.78 -14.95 -46.12
C ARG A 512 -13.28 -15.03 -46.37
N TYR A 513 -13.85 -14.08 -47.12
CA TYR A 513 -15.31 -13.98 -47.35
C TYR A 513 -15.74 -14.44 -48.75
N GLY A 514 -14.81 -14.58 -49.70
CA GLY A 514 -15.11 -14.76 -51.11
C GLY A 514 -15.89 -16.03 -51.41
N SER A 515 -15.59 -17.14 -50.75
CA SER A 515 -16.32 -18.41 -50.93
C SER A 515 -17.79 -18.32 -50.49
N ALA A 516 -18.09 -17.53 -49.46
CA ALA A 516 -19.46 -17.31 -48.98
C ALA A 516 -20.20 -16.22 -49.80
N HIS A 517 -19.47 -15.26 -50.35
CA HIS A 517 -20.01 -14.10 -51.04
C HIS A 517 -19.40 -13.91 -52.42
N VAL A 518 -19.87 -14.74 -53.36
CA VAL A 518 -19.44 -14.79 -54.76
C VAL A 518 -19.48 -13.43 -55.49
N HIS A 519 -20.39 -12.54 -55.10
CA HIS A 519 -20.55 -11.20 -55.66
C HIS A 519 -19.40 -10.23 -55.33
N LEU A 520 -18.52 -10.57 -54.38
CA LEU A 520 -17.36 -9.75 -54.01
C LEU A 520 -16.22 -9.85 -55.04
N TYR A 521 -16.11 -10.98 -55.75
CA TYR A 521 -15.05 -11.20 -56.76
C TYR A 521 -15.10 -10.17 -57.91
N PRO A 522 -16.26 -9.88 -58.54
CA PRO A 522 -16.37 -8.81 -59.54
C PRO A 522 -16.00 -7.42 -59.00
N LEU A 523 -16.36 -7.13 -57.75
CA LEU A 523 -16.07 -5.82 -57.12
C LEU A 523 -14.57 -5.64 -56.91
N VAL A 524 -13.90 -6.64 -56.36
CA VAL A 524 -12.45 -6.62 -56.13
C VAL A 524 -11.69 -6.65 -57.45
N LEU A 525 -12.13 -7.44 -58.44
CA LEU A 525 -11.53 -7.45 -59.78
C LEU A 525 -11.59 -6.07 -60.45
N ARG A 526 -12.73 -5.38 -60.35
CA ARG A 526 -12.89 -4.01 -60.86
C ARG A 526 -11.97 -3.01 -60.13
N PHE A 527 -11.74 -3.20 -58.84
CA PHE A 527 -10.84 -2.36 -58.05
C PHE A 527 -9.36 -2.59 -58.41
N LEU A 528 -8.89 -3.85 -58.43
CA LEU A 528 -7.50 -4.19 -58.75
C LEU A 528 -7.11 -3.77 -60.18
N THR A 529 -8.08 -3.64 -61.08
CA THR A 529 -7.90 -3.22 -62.47
C THR A 529 -8.18 -1.73 -62.71
N SER A 530 -8.43 -0.96 -61.64
CA SER A 530 -8.73 0.48 -61.73
C SER A 530 -7.48 1.36 -61.89
N SER A 531 -6.32 0.92 -61.41
CA SER A 531 -5.05 1.66 -61.54
C SER A 531 -3.89 0.74 -61.96
N SER A 532 -2.94 1.30 -62.71
CA SER A 532 -1.76 0.55 -63.20
C SER A 532 -0.83 0.12 -62.08
N GLU A 533 -0.79 0.88 -61.00
CA GLU A 533 0.03 0.60 -59.83
C GLU A 533 -0.52 -0.61 -59.05
N LEU A 534 -1.84 -0.66 -58.81
CA LEU A 534 -2.50 -1.80 -58.14
C LEU A 534 -2.35 -3.09 -58.94
N LEU A 535 -2.52 -3.01 -60.26
CA LEU A 535 -2.36 -4.16 -61.14
C LEU A 535 -0.92 -4.70 -61.09
N SER A 536 0.09 -3.81 -61.08
CA SER A 536 1.49 -4.22 -61.01
C SER A 536 1.86 -4.87 -59.67
N LYS A 537 1.28 -4.38 -58.55
CA LYS A 537 1.49 -4.95 -57.21
C LYS A 537 0.81 -6.32 -57.04
N HIS A 538 -0.35 -6.53 -57.66
CA HIS A 538 -1.20 -7.71 -57.45
C HIS A 538 -1.40 -8.58 -58.69
N THR A 539 -0.45 -8.57 -59.64
CA THR A 539 -0.57 -9.33 -60.90
C THR A 539 -0.80 -10.84 -60.66
N GLY A 540 -0.13 -11.42 -59.66
CA GLY A 540 -0.33 -12.83 -59.28
C GLY A 540 -1.71 -13.10 -58.67
N ASP A 541 -2.23 -12.17 -57.87
CA ASP A 541 -3.51 -12.30 -57.18
C ASP A 541 -4.68 -12.19 -58.16
N VAL A 542 -4.57 -11.30 -59.15
CA VAL A 542 -5.54 -11.21 -60.26
C VAL A 542 -5.60 -12.53 -61.03
N GLY A 543 -4.46 -13.18 -61.27
CA GLY A 543 -4.42 -14.52 -61.88
C GLY A 543 -5.22 -15.55 -61.07
N ARG A 544 -4.97 -15.63 -59.75
CA ARG A 544 -5.69 -16.53 -58.83
C ARG A 544 -7.19 -16.25 -58.79
N ILE A 545 -7.59 -14.97 -58.74
CA ILE A 545 -9.00 -14.58 -58.76
C ILE A 545 -9.67 -14.98 -60.08
N LEU A 546 -8.99 -14.80 -61.21
CA LEU A 546 -9.50 -15.18 -62.53
C LEU A 546 -9.63 -16.70 -62.72
N GLU A 547 -8.75 -17.49 -62.10
CA GLU A 547 -8.87 -18.96 -62.04
C GLU A 547 -10.07 -19.36 -61.19
N HIS A 548 -10.22 -18.80 -59.99
CA HIS A 548 -11.36 -19.11 -59.13
C HIS A 548 -12.72 -18.71 -59.74
N ILE A 549 -12.77 -17.56 -60.41
CA ILE A 549 -13.94 -17.13 -61.20
C ILE A 549 -14.29 -18.15 -62.30
N ASN A 550 -13.27 -18.77 -62.89
CA ASN A 550 -13.42 -19.73 -63.97
C ASN A 550 -13.94 -21.09 -63.47
N GLU A 551 -13.39 -21.57 -62.36
CA GLU A 551 -13.78 -22.82 -61.70
C GLU A 551 -15.22 -22.75 -61.17
N GLU A 552 -15.54 -21.70 -60.41
CA GLU A 552 -16.86 -21.51 -59.78
C GLU A 552 -17.90 -20.90 -60.75
N LYS A 553 -17.53 -20.66 -62.02
CA LYS A 553 -18.37 -20.06 -63.08
C LYS A 553 -19.08 -18.77 -62.63
N ILE A 554 -18.38 -17.94 -61.87
CA ILE A 554 -18.91 -16.74 -61.17
C ILE A 554 -19.40 -15.68 -62.15
N MET A 555 -18.69 -15.49 -63.28
CA MET A 555 -19.07 -14.51 -64.30
C MET A 555 -18.79 -15.03 -65.72
N PRO A 556 -19.62 -14.63 -66.71
CA PRO A 556 -19.39 -14.96 -68.10
C PRO A 556 -18.05 -14.42 -68.60
N PRO A 557 -17.33 -15.17 -69.46
CA PRO A 557 -16.03 -14.73 -69.98
C PRO A 557 -16.07 -13.36 -70.68
N LEU A 558 -17.18 -13.03 -71.33
CA LEU A 558 -17.39 -11.73 -71.96
C LEU A 558 -17.42 -10.58 -70.93
N SER A 559 -18.05 -10.81 -69.77
CA SER A 559 -18.08 -9.84 -68.68
C SER A 559 -16.69 -9.62 -68.09
N VAL A 560 -15.86 -10.68 -68.00
CA VAL A 560 -14.47 -10.59 -67.53
C VAL A 560 -13.66 -9.71 -68.48
N VAL A 561 -13.79 -9.96 -69.79
CA VAL A 561 -13.12 -9.17 -70.83
C VAL A 561 -13.59 -7.72 -70.80
N GLN A 562 -14.88 -7.45 -70.61
CA GLN A 562 -15.39 -6.07 -70.50
C GLN A 562 -14.82 -5.33 -69.29
N VAL A 563 -14.69 -5.98 -68.14
CA VAL A 563 -14.11 -5.36 -66.93
C VAL A 563 -12.62 -5.07 -67.13
N LEU A 564 -11.86 -6.01 -67.69
CA LEU A 564 -10.43 -5.83 -67.95
C LEU A 564 -10.14 -4.83 -69.07
N SER A 565 -11.01 -4.75 -70.09
CA SER A 565 -10.84 -3.89 -71.26
C SER A 565 -11.20 -2.42 -70.99
N ARG A 566 -12.14 -2.15 -70.08
CA ARG A 566 -12.65 -0.78 -69.84
C ARG A 566 -11.59 0.22 -69.41
N ASN A 567 -10.56 -0.23 -68.70
CA ASN A 567 -9.59 0.67 -68.09
C ASN A 567 -8.27 0.80 -68.88
N GLY A 568 -8.10 0.09 -70.01
CA GLY A 568 -6.90 0.20 -70.88
C GLY A 568 -5.56 -0.19 -70.25
N ILE A 569 -5.57 -0.62 -68.99
CA ILE A 569 -4.40 -0.87 -68.12
C ILE A 569 -4.04 -2.36 -68.04
N ALA A 570 -4.99 -3.26 -68.32
CA ALA A 570 -4.74 -4.70 -68.26
C ALA A 570 -3.68 -5.11 -69.28
N SER A 571 -2.60 -5.74 -68.81
CA SER A 571 -1.53 -6.21 -69.70
C SER A 571 -2.10 -7.24 -70.68
N VAL A 572 -1.91 -6.99 -71.98
CA VAL A 572 -2.36 -7.88 -73.07
C VAL A 572 -1.82 -9.32 -72.86
N GLY A 573 -0.71 -9.48 -72.14
CA GLY A 573 -0.13 -10.77 -71.74
C GLY A 573 -1.01 -11.61 -70.81
N LEU A 574 -1.51 -11.03 -69.70
CA LEU A 574 -2.32 -11.75 -68.71
C LEU A 574 -3.68 -12.15 -69.31
N MET A 575 -4.29 -11.23 -70.07
CA MET A 575 -5.54 -11.48 -70.79
C MET A 575 -5.38 -12.56 -71.87
N LYS A 576 -4.28 -12.52 -72.64
CA LYS A 576 -4.00 -13.53 -73.68
C LYS A 576 -3.81 -14.91 -73.09
N GLN A 577 -3.09 -15.03 -71.97
CA GLN A 577 -2.86 -16.32 -71.32
C GLN A 577 -4.17 -16.91 -70.77
N TRP A 578 -4.97 -16.10 -70.07
CA TRP A 578 -6.27 -16.53 -69.54
C TRP A 578 -7.27 -16.89 -70.65
N LEU A 579 -7.43 -16.04 -71.67
CA LEU A 579 -8.29 -16.34 -72.83
C LEU A 579 -7.84 -17.59 -73.57
N THR A 580 -6.53 -17.79 -73.75
CA THR A 580 -6.00 -18.97 -74.45
C THR A 580 -6.30 -20.25 -73.68
N ASN A 581 -6.14 -20.24 -72.35
CA ASN A 581 -6.47 -21.39 -71.51
C ASN A 581 -7.98 -21.65 -71.53
N ARG A 582 -8.81 -20.62 -71.40
CA ARG A 582 -10.27 -20.78 -71.43
C ARG A 582 -10.80 -21.25 -72.77
N ILE A 583 -10.28 -20.73 -73.88
CA ILE A 583 -10.64 -21.20 -75.23
C ILE A 583 -10.24 -22.67 -75.42
N LYS A 584 -9.11 -23.09 -74.86
CA LYS A 584 -8.68 -24.51 -74.89
C LYS A 584 -9.61 -25.38 -74.07
N GLU A 585 -9.94 -24.99 -72.83
CA GLU A 585 -10.89 -25.70 -71.97
C GLU A 585 -12.27 -25.82 -72.62
N THR A 586 -12.85 -24.72 -73.09
CA THR A 586 -14.16 -24.74 -73.75
C THR A 586 -14.13 -25.57 -75.03
N ARG A 587 -13.03 -25.54 -75.81
CA ARG A 587 -12.88 -26.44 -76.98
C ARG A 587 -12.76 -27.91 -76.58
N GLN A 588 -12.10 -28.20 -75.47
CA GLN A 588 -12.01 -29.57 -74.94
C GLN A 588 -13.37 -30.05 -74.43
N GLU A 589 -14.12 -29.23 -73.69
CA GLU A 589 -15.50 -29.52 -73.28
C GLU A 589 -16.39 -29.80 -74.50
N VAL A 590 -16.32 -28.95 -75.53
CA VAL A 590 -17.06 -29.15 -76.79
C VAL A 590 -16.62 -30.43 -77.51
N ASP A 591 -15.33 -30.77 -77.52
CA ASP A 591 -14.83 -32.00 -78.14
C ASP A 591 -15.24 -33.26 -77.36
N THR A 592 -15.25 -33.21 -76.02
CA THR A 592 -15.76 -34.30 -75.18
C THR A 592 -17.26 -34.48 -75.36
N ASP A 593 -18.03 -33.38 -75.42
CA ASP A 593 -19.46 -33.42 -75.67
C ASP A 593 -19.75 -33.97 -77.06
N GLN A 594 -18.99 -33.56 -78.07
CA GLN A 594 -19.13 -34.08 -79.43
C GLN A 594 -18.82 -35.58 -79.50
N LYS A 595 -17.80 -36.06 -78.78
CA LYS A 595 -17.49 -37.50 -78.67
C LYS A 595 -18.60 -38.27 -77.96
N LEU A 596 -19.16 -37.72 -76.88
CA LEU A 596 -20.30 -38.32 -76.18
C LEU A 596 -21.53 -38.38 -77.09
N ILE A 597 -21.85 -37.30 -77.80
CA ILE A 597 -22.94 -37.25 -78.78
C ILE A 597 -22.73 -38.31 -79.87
N ASN A 598 -21.52 -38.43 -80.40
CA ASN A 598 -21.20 -39.43 -81.43
C ASN A 598 -21.29 -40.85 -80.88
N SER A 599 -20.83 -41.10 -79.65
CA SER A 599 -20.97 -42.38 -78.95
C SER A 599 -22.45 -42.75 -78.76
N TYR A 600 -23.25 -41.82 -78.25
CA TYR A 600 -24.69 -42.05 -78.06
C TYR A 600 -25.41 -42.25 -79.38
N ARG A 601 -25.05 -41.53 -80.45
CA ARG A 601 -25.61 -41.75 -81.79
C ARG A 601 -25.25 -43.12 -82.34
N ALA A 602 -23.99 -43.55 -82.22
CA ALA A 602 -23.54 -44.87 -82.67
C ALA A 602 -24.21 -46.01 -81.86
N GLU A 603 -24.35 -45.85 -80.55
CA GLU A 603 -25.06 -46.81 -79.70
C GLU A 603 -26.55 -46.86 -80.05
N THR A 604 -27.17 -45.70 -80.34
CA THR A 604 -28.56 -45.62 -80.79
C THR A 604 -28.74 -46.31 -82.14
N GLU A 605 -27.84 -46.10 -83.09
CA GLU A 605 -27.86 -46.77 -84.39
C GLU A 605 -27.67 -48.29 -84.26
N SER A 606 -26.75 -48.74 -83.41
CA SER A 606 -26.55 -50.16 -83.10
C SER A 606 -27.80 -50.80 -82.48
N LYS A 607 -28.45 -50.11 -81.51
CA LYS A 607 -29.70 -50.57 -80.92
C LYS A 607 -30.85 -50.57 -81.93
N LEU A 608 -30.94 -49.59 -82.81
CA LEU A 608 -31.94 -49.55 -83.89
C LEU A 608 -31.73 -50.70 -84.88
N ARG A 609 -30.49 -50.98 -85.28
CA ARG A 609 -30.17 -52.16 -86.12
C ARG A 609 -30.49 -53.47 -85.42
N LEU A 610 -30.20 -53.58 -84.12
CA LEU A 610 -30.59 -54.74 -83.33
C LEU A 610 -32.12 -54.88 -83.29
N VAL A 611 -32.86 -53.78 -83.15
CA VAL A 611 -34.34 -53.79 -83.22
C VAL A 611 -34.81 -54.23 -84.61
N GLU A 612 -34.19 -53.75 -85.69
CA GLU A 612 -34.53 -54.13 -87.07
C GLU A 612 -34.23 -55.61 -87.34
N GLU A 613 -33.06 -56.13 -86.93
CA GLU A 613 -32.72 -57.55 -86.99
C GLU A 613 -33.66 -58.42 -86.15
N LEU A 614 -34.11 -57.93 -84.98
CA LEU A 614 -35.08 -58.62 -84.13
C LEU A 614 -36.53 -58.48 -84.61
N SER A 615 -36.79 -57.55 -85.53
CA SER A 615 -38.12 -57.32 -86.14
C SER A 615 -38.28 -58.03 -87.49
N ASP A 616 -37.23 -58.64 -88.05
CA ASP A 616 -37.27 -59.44 -89.27
C ASP A 616 -38.08 -60.75 -89.04
N PRO A 617 -39.26 -60.91 -89.68
CA PRO A 617 -40.11 -62.08 -89.50
C PRO A 617 -39.52 -63.39 -90.07
N ASP A 618 -38.51 -63.33 -90.94
CA ASP A 618 -37.94 -64.50 -91.61
C ASP A 618 -36.73 -65.12 -90.88
N HIS A 619 -36.16 -64.44 -89.88
CA HIS A 619 -35.00 -64.92 -89.09
C HIS A 619 -35.25 -64.89 -87.56
N PRO A 620 -36.00 -65.87 -87.01
CA PRO A 620 -36.25 -65.94 -85.57
C PRO A 620 -34.96 -66.24 -84.80
N ARG A 621 -34.48 -65.29 -83.99
CA ARG A 621 -33.41 -65.54 -83.01
C ARG A 621 -33.96 -66.15 -81.72
N VAL A 622 -33.49 -67.34 -81.38
CA VAL A 622 -33.79 -67.99 -80.10
C VAL A 622 -32.94 -67.36 -79.01
N PHE A 623 -33.56 -66.58 -78.12
CA PHE A 623 -32.92 -66.11 -76.90
C PHE A 623 -32.76 -67.29 -75.93
N HIS A 624 -31.57 -67.86 -75.83
CA HIS A 624 -31.25 -68.94 -74.87
C HIS A 624 -31.05 -68.44 -73.43
N VAL A 625 -31.80 -67.40 -73.03
CA VAL A 625 -31.80 -66.93 -71.64
C VAL A 625 -32.83 -67.77 -70.88
N THR A 626 -32.38 -68.90 -70.34
CA THR A 626 -33.22 -69.84 -69.57
C THR A 626 -33.44 -69.40 -68.12
N GLN A 627 -33.00 -68.20 -67.73
CA GLN A 627 -33.27 -67.59 -66.42
C GLN A 627 -33.42 -66.07 -66.55
N CYS A 628 -34.52 -65.52 -66.03
CA CYS A 628 -34.73 -64.07 -66.01
C CYS A 628 -33.65 -63.36 -65.19
N SER A 629 -32.94 -62.38 -65.74
CA SER A 629 -31.88 -61.62 -65.03
C SER A 629 -32.39 -60.75 -63.87
N ALA A 630 -33.71 -60.53 -63.77
CA ALA A 630 -34.33 -59.81 -62.66
C ALA A 630 -34.86 -60.73 -61.54
N CYS A 631 -35.17 -62.01 -61.82
CA CYS A 631 -35.80 -62.90 -60.82
C CYS A 631 -35.36 -64.38 -60.84
N GLY A 632 -34.44 -64.78 -61.72
CA GLY A 632 -33.76 -66.09 -61.73
C GLY A 632 -34.58 -67.33 -62.14
N ALA A 633 -35.87 -67.19 -62.46
CA ALA A 633 -36.75 -68.34 -62.74
C ALA A 633 -36.69 -68.83 -64.22
N ILE A 634 -36.83 -70.14 -64.40
CA ILE A 634 -36.82 -70.86 -65.70
C ILE A 634 -38.23 -70.89 -66.30
N THR A 635 -38.43 -70.32 -67.49
CA THR A 635 -39.75 -70.21 -68.12
C THR A 635 -39.94 -71.21 -69.27
N ASN A 636 -40.83 -72.18 -69.06
CA ASN A 636 -41.57 -72.87 -70.11
C ASN A 636 -43.02 -72.37 -70.08
N VAL A 637 -43.65 -72.26 -71.27
CA VAL A 637 -45.08 -71.96 -71.56
C VAL A 637 -45.38 -70.55 -72.14
N VAL A 638 -45.38 -70.52 -73.48
CA VAL A 638 -46.39 -69.99 -74.43
C VAL A 638 -46.93 -68.54 -74.26
N LEU A 639 -46.22 -67.60 -74.88
CA LEU A 639 -46.61 -66.62 -75.94
C LEU A 639 -47.98 -65.90 -76.03
N GLU A 640 -48.90 -65.96 -75.06
CA GLU A 640 -50.19 -65.20 -75.16
C GLU A 640 -50.26 -63.89 -74.36
N SER A 641 -49.29 -63.61 -73.47
CA SER A 641 -49.36 -62.44 -72.58
C SER A 641 -48.61 -61.19 -73.09
N MET A 642 -47.79 -61.28 -74.14
CA MET A 642 -47.03 -60.12 -74.65
C MET A 642 -47.83 -59.19 -75.57
N ARG A 643 -48.96 -59.61 -76.14
CA ARG A 643 -49.75 -58.79 -77.08
C ARG A 643 -50.54 -57.66 -76.39
N ARG A 644 -50.81 -57.75 -75.08
CA ARG A 644 -51.53 -56.70 -74.31
C ARG A 644 -50.63 -55.58 -73.79
N ASN A 645 -49.32 -55.79 -73.66
CA ASN A 645 -48.43 -54.78 -73.05
C ASN A 645 -47.76 -53.84 -74.05
N VAL A 646 -47.70 -54.19 -75.35
CA VAL A 646 -47.11 -53.32 -76.38
C VAL A 646 -48.04 -52.15 -76.75
N GLN A 647 -49.37 -52.35 -76.67
CA GLN A 647 -50.36 -51.32 -77.01
C GLN A 647 -50.50 -50.25 -75.92
N THR A 648 -50.14 -50.57 -74.67
CA THR A 648 -50.16 -49.62 -73.53
C THR A 648 -48.88 -48.78 -73.46
N ALA A 649 -47.74 -49.30 -73.95
CA ALA A 649 -46.48 -48.56 -73.98
C ALA A 649 -46.42 -47.49 -75.08
N PHE A 650 -47.06 -47.73 -76.24
CA PHE A 650 -47.09 -46.76 -77.35
C PHE A 650 -47.97 -45.53 -77.05
N VAL A 651 -49.00 -45.68 -76.19
CA VAL A 651 -49.91 -44.59 -75.80
C VAL A 651 -49.27 -43.64 -74.78
N LEU A 652 -48.30 -44.11 -73.99
CA LEU A 652 -47.59 -43.27 -73.01
C LEU A 652 -46.45 -42.45 -73.63
N MET A 653 -45.84 -42.90 -74.72
CA MET A 653 -44.78 -42.15 -75.42
C MET A 653 -45.34 -40.96 -76.23
N ALA A 654 -46.48 -41.16 -76.93
CA ALA A 654 -47.14 -40.12 -77.72
C ALA A 654 -47.82 -39.01 -76.88
N SER A 655 -47.93 -39.21 -75.56
CA SER A 655 -48.50 -38.21 -74.63
C SER A 655 -47.46 -37.25 -74.05
N SER A 656 -46.16 -37.48 -74.28
CA SER A 656 -45.07 -36.61 -73.78
C SER A 656 -44.65 -35.52 -74.77
N GLU A 657 -44.79 -35.73 -76.08
CA GLU A 657 -44.44 -34.72 -77.11
C GLU A 657 -45.45 -33.56 -77.19
N LYS A 658 -46.69 -33.74 -76.73
CA LYS A 658 -47.72 -32.67 -76.72
C LYS A 658 -47.72 -31.76 -75.49
N PHE A 659 -46.82 -31.96 -74.53
CA PHE A 659 -46.76 -31.14 -73.30
C PHE A 659 -45.66 -30.06 -73.33
N VAL A 660 -44.82 -30.01 -74.38
CA VAL A 660 -43.74 -29.01 -74.51
C VAL A 660 -44.10 -27.86 -75.48
N GLU A 661 -45.08 -28.03 -76.37
CA GLU A 661 -45.51 -26.96 -77.31
C GLU A 661 -46.56 -25.98 -76.75
N THR A 662 -47.02 -26.14 -75.50
CA THR A 662 -48.06 -25.29 -74.88
C THR A 662 -47.56 -24.35 -73.78
N MET A 663 -46.25 -24.12 -73.69
CA MET A 663 -45.62 -23.16 -72.77
C MET A 663 -44.67 -22.15 -73.46
N ASN A 664 -44.90 -21.83 -74.74
CA ASN A 664 -44.29 -20.67 -75.41
C ASN A 664 -45.31 -19.98 -76.33
N GLY A 665 -46.34 -19.39 -75.72
CA GLY A 665 -47.23 -18.40 -76.31
C GLY A 665 -47.32 -17.19 -75.40
#